data_AF-A0A3N5XLH3-F1
#
_entry.id   AF-A0A3N5XLH3-F1
#
_cell.length_a   1.000
_cell.length_b   1.000
_cell.length_c   1.000
_cell.angle_alpha   90.00
_cell.angle_beta   90.00
_cell.angle_gamma   90.00
#
_symmetry.space_group_name_H-M   'P 1'
#
loop_
_entity.id
_entity.type
_entity.pdbx_description
1 polymer ?
#
loop_
_entity_poly.entity_id
_entity_poly.type
_entity_poly.pdbx_seq_one_letter_code
_entity_poly.pdbx_strand_id
1 'polypeptide(L)'
;MKKLGFWKADWFLGLIVAVVMLVAARGDLLQSLERKAYDLGVQAASRSPSDRIAVIAIDDASIANIGRWPWSREVHARMVDLLAGAKAKVVANTTFFFEPQRDAGLTYIEKLLALQNELTVPAAPNPGKATDANDGLARIGAVLAEAEQALNTDRKLAGSMQRAGNVVLPLVFQQLAEPQGNPDKPLPAYVLANGMAGSRGVDTLPPPGVFPLYPVAELGAAAAGIGHLNADIDVDGAVRAEPLLVRYYDQVFPALSVVVAARSLNLGVPDIKPAWGESLQLGKLRVRTDSELRMHTFFYADRDGRSAFPVDSFFDVLSGKVPAAKFQDKIVLIGATAAGLGSAQVTPLSPATAPVLTLAHTVSSILGEHFFVTPSWGIWVQFGVFLAVALYLIVVLPRLKAGIAAILSLAVGASLIGAHFGLMVTQLTWIQFMSSVALLAVGYAALTTKRFLVTERGKERSDADSAESNRMLGIAYQAQGQLDLAWDKFRQCPLTDPVMENLYSLALDFERKRQFNKAESVFRYMAEFNPKFRDLEQRLTRAKALSETVILGGAQGHPGGTMMLAGGGMEKPMLGRYQVEKELGKGAMGVVYLGKDPKIGRVVAIKTMALSQEFEGDELVEVKERFFREAETAGRLTHPNIVTIYDAGEEHDLAYIAMEFLKGRDLVPFTKPDALLPVTQVLSIIARVSEALGYAHQQNVVHRDIKPANIMYEPESDTAKVTDFGIARITDSSKTKTGMVLGTPSYMSPEQLAGKKVEGRSDLFSLGVTLYQMLCGSLPFQGDSMAQLMFKIANEQHPDIRTLKPALPACVAAVTNRALAKDPDQRYQSGEQMARAIRLCLGTLAAKPAPVATGA
;
A
#
# COMPACT_ATOMS: atom_id res chain seq x y z
N MET A 1 37.47 -34.40 -0.48
CA MET A 1 37.45 -32.92 -0.59
C MET A 1 36.89 -32.34 -1.91
N LYS A 2 36.69 -33.11 -3.00
CA LYS A 2 36.12 -32.57 -4.27
C LYS A 2 34.62 -32.17 -4.24
N LYS A 3 33.80 -32.74 -3.34
CA LYS A 3 32.34 -32.47 -3.29
C LYS A 3 31.96 -31.09 -2.73
N LEU A 4 32.81 -30.44 -1.93
CA LEU A 4 32.54 -29.12 -1.34
C LEU A 4 32.75 -27.94 -2.30
N GLY A 5 33.46 -28.14 -3.42
CA GLY A 5 33.66 -27.11 -4.45
C GLY A 5 32.46 -26.92 -5.39
N PHE A 6 31.66 -27.97 -5.58
CA PHE A 6 30.49 -27.97 -6.47
C PHE A 6 29.41 -26.96 -6.02
N TRP A 7 29.10 -26.96 -4.73
CA TRP A 7 28.08 -26.08 -4.12
C TRP A 7 28.54 -24.62 -3.95
N LYS A 8 29.84 -24.34 -4.12
CA LYS A 8 30.39 -22.99 -4.03
C LYS A 8 30.46 -22.27 -5.38
N ALA A 9 30.17 -22.94 -6.49
CA ALA A 9 30.25 -22.35 -7.82
C ALA A 9 29.09 -21.38 -8.10
N ASP A 10 29.34 -20.34 -8.90
CA ASP A 10 28.35 -19.29 -9.20
C ASP A 10 27.15 -19.83 -9.99
N TRP A 11 27.38 -20.82 -10.87
CA TRP A 11 26.31 -21.48 -11.61
C TRP A 11 25.28 -22.16 -10.67
N PHE A 12 25.72 -22.67 -9.52
CA PHE A 12 24.86 -23.38 -8.57
C PHE A 12 23.94 -22.41 -7.81
N LEU A 13 24.46 -21.24 -7.41
CA LEU A 13 23.63 -20.18 -6.83
C LEU A 13 22.61 -19.65 -7.85
N GLY A 14 23.04 -19.45 -9.11
CA GLY A 14 22.14 -19.04 -10.19
C GLY A 14 21.00 -20.04 -10.41
N LEU A 15 21.30 -21.35 -10.34
CA LEU A 15 20.29 -22.41 -10.43
C LEU A 15 19.30 -22.37 -9.25
N ILE A 16 19.79 -22.20 -8.01
CA ILE A 16 18.91 -22.06 -6.84
C ILE A 16 17.96 -20.87 -7.02
N VAL A 17 18.50 -19.69 -7.39
CA VAL A 17 17.67 -18.50 -7.59
C VAL A 17 16.64 -18.73 -8.68
N ALA A 18 17.01 -19.35 -9.80
CA ALA A 18 16.07 -19.68 -10.87
C ALA A 18 14.93 -20.61 -10.42
N VAL A 19 15.25 -21.65 -9.64
CA VAL A 19 14.24 -22.58 -9.10
C VAL A 19 13.32 -21.89 -8.09
N VAL A 20 13.88 -21.10 -7.16
CA VAL A 20 13.10 -20.33 -6.19
C VAL A 20 12.17 -19.34 -6.89
N MET A 21 12.68 -18.63 -7.90
CA MET A 21 11.88 -17.68 -8.67
C MET A 21 10.81 -18.37 -9.53
N LEU A 22 11.07 -19.58 -10.04
CA LEU A 22 10.07 -20.35 -10.78
C LEU A 22 8.90 -20.76 -9.89
N VAL A 23 9.18 -21.16 -8.64
CA VAL A 23 8.15 -21.45 -7.64
C VAL A 23 7.42 -20.16 -7.25
N ALA A 24 8.16 -19.07 -6.99
CA ALA A 24 7.59 -17.78 -6.64
C ALA A 24 6.77 -17.14 -7.78
N ALA A 25 7.01 -17.51 -9.05
CA ALA A 25 6.31 -16.95 -10.20
C ALA A 25 4.81 -17.30 -10.22
N ARG A 26 4.43 -18.37 -9.51
CA ARG A 26 3.03 -18.73 -9.27
C ARG A 26 2.44 -18.08 -8.02
N GLY A 27 3.25 -17.42 -7.21
CA GLY A 27 2.81 -16.72 -6.01
C GLY A 27 2.29 -15.31 -6.29
N ASP A 28 1.51 -14.79 -5.35
CA ASP A 28 0.82 -13.50 -5.49
C ASP A 28 1.76 -12.32 -5.68
N LEU A 29 2.98 -12.37 -5.14
CA LEU A 29 3.93 -11.27 -5.21
C LEU A 29 4.39 -11.00 -6.65
N LEU A 30 4.80 -12.03 -7.38
CA LEU A 30 5.22 -11.87 -8.78
C LEU A 30 4.02 -11.66 -9.70
N GLN A 31 2.87 -12.28 -9.41
CA GLN A 31 1.63 -12.02 -10.14
C GLN A 31 1.12 -10.59 -9.92
N SER A 32 1.35 -9.98 -8.75
CA SER A 32 1.02 -8.57 -8.50
C SER A 32 1.86 -7.62 -9.33
N LEU A 33 3.16 -7.91 -9.53
CA LEU A 33 4.01 -7.13 -10.44
C LEU A 33 3.49 -7.19 -11.88
N GLU A 34 3.06 -8.37 -12.31
CA GLU A 34 2.50 -8.59 -13.64
C GLU A 34 1.17 -7.83 -13.83
N ARG A 35 0.25 -7.86 -12.84
CA ARG A 35 -0.99 -7.08 -12.87
C ARG A 35 -0.75 -5.57 -12.90
N LYS A 36 0.23 -5.07 -12.14
CA LYS A 36 0.62 -3.65 -12.20
C LYS A 36 1.20 -3.25 -13.55
N ALA A 37 2.05 -4.10 -14.14
CA ALA A 37 2.57 -3.87 -15.48
C ALA A 37 1.46 -3.88 -16.54
N TYR A 38 0.49 -4.80 -16.40
CA TYR A 38 -0.72 -4.81 -17.20
C TYR A 38 -1.49 -3.49 -17.10
N ASP A 39 -1.77 -2.99 -15.89
CA ASP A 39 -2.52 -1.74 -15.69
C ASP A 39 -1.82 -0.54 -16.35
N LEU A 40 -0.49 -0.44 -16.20
CA LEU A 40 0.32 0.56 -16.90
C LEU A 40 0.26 0.41 -18.42
N GLY A 41 0.24 -0.82 -18.92
CA GLY A 41 0.08 -1.13 -20.34
C GLY A 41 -1.29 -0.70 -20.89
N VAL A 42 -2.36 -0.91 -20.12
CA VAL A 42 -3.71 -0.42 -20.47
C VAL A 42 -3.73 1.11 -20.52
N GLN A 43 -3.17 1.79 -19.52
CA GLN A 43 -3.11 3.26 -19.48
C GLN A 43 -2.29 3.85 -20.63
N ALA A 44 -1.22 3.17 -21.05
CA ALA A 44 -0.37 3.61 -22.16
C ALA A 44 -1.03 3.38 -23.53
N ALA A 45 -1.95 2.43 -23.65
CA ALA A 45 -2.65 2.14 -24.89
C ALA A 45 -3.78 3.15 -25.12
N SER A 46 -3.86 3.73 -26.33
CA SER A 46 -4.91 4.68 -26.70
C SER A 46 -5.78 4.15 -27.83
N ARG A 47 -7.08 4.03 -27.56
CA ARG A 47 -8.12 3.73 -28.55
C ARG A 47 -9.30 4.67 -28.35
N SER A 48 -10.13 4.83 -29.37
CA SER A 48 -11.37 5.62 -29.28
C SER A 48 -12.56 4.70 -28.96
N PRO A 49 -13.42 5.08 -27.99
CA PRO A 49 -14.62 4.32 -27.67
C PRO A 49 -15.65 4.39 -28.81
N SER A 50 -16.62 3.48 -28.79
CA SER A 50 -17.74 3.53 -29.73
C SER A 50 -18.62 4.73 -29.43
N ASP A 51 -18.81 5.57 -30.44
CA ASP A 51 -19.74 6.70 -30.46
C ASP A 51 -21.21 6.27 -30.40
N ARG A 52 -21.51 4.97 -30.56
CA ARG A 52 -22.87 4.41 -30.50
C ARG A 52 -23.38 4.20 -29.08
N ILE A 53 -22.55 4.36 -28.06
CA ILE A 53 -22.93 4.09 -26.66
C ILE A 53 -23.28 5.39 -25.94
N ALA A 54 -24.38 5.38 -25.21
CA ALA A 54 -24.79 6.45 -24.30
C ALA A 54 -25.19 5.86 -22.95
N VAL A 55 -24.84 6.57 -21.87
CA VAL A 55 -25.11 6.13 -20.50
C VAL A 55 -26.12 7.07 -19.87
N ILE A 56 -27.18 6.50 -19.30
CA ILE A 56 -28.15 7.22 -18.47
C ILE A 56 -27.88 6.84 -17.02
N ALA A 57 -27.37 7.81 -16.27
CA ALA A 57 -26.92 7.65 -14.90
C ALA A 57 -28.08 7.83 -13.91
N ILE A 58 -28.29 6.83 -13.06
CA ILE A 58 -29.05 6.99 -11.81
C ILE A 58 -28.08 7.62 -10.80
N ASP A 59 -28.02 8.95 -10.84
CA ASP A 59 -27.12 9.82 -10.08
C ASP A 59 -27.82 10.46 -8.87
N ASP A 60 -27.05 11.13 -8.01
CA ASP A 60 -27.56 11.80 -6.81
C ASP A 60 -28.62 12.86 -7.14
N ALA A 61 -28.48 13.55 -8.28
CA ALA A 61 -29.45 14.51 -8.77
C ALA A 61 -30.78 13.85 -9.13
N SER A 62 -30.77 12.68 -9.76
CA SER A 62 -31.98 11.94 -10.07
C SER A 62 -32.69 11.45 -8.81
N ILE A 63 -31.93 10.97 -7.81
CA ILE A 63 -32.50 10.54 -6.52
C ILE A 63 -33.11 11.73 -5.78
N ALA A 64 -32.44 12.89 -5.79
CA ALA A 64 -32.94 14.10 -5.14
C ALA A 64 -34.25 14.62 -5.78
N ASN A 65 -34.39 14.54 -7.10
CA ASN A 65 -35.54 15.10 -7.82
C ASN A 65 -36.71 14.11 -8.01
N ILE A 66 -36.43 12.82 -8.20
CA ILE A 66 -37.48 11.79 -8.43
C ILE A 66 -37.98 11.21 -7.10
N GLY A 67 -37.09 11.08 -6.11
CA GLY A 67 -37.37 10.49 -4.82
C GLY A 67 -36.42 9.33 -4.48
N ARG A 68 -36.65 8.73 -3.31
CA ARG A 68 -35.78 7.67 -2.78
C ARG A 68 -35.76 6.45 -3.70
N TRP A 69 -34.56 5.94 -3.93
CA TRP A 69 -34.33 4.68 -4.63
C TRP A 69 -34.61 3.48 -3.71
N PRO A 70 -35.11 2.34 -4.23
CA PRO A 70 -35.53 2.06 -5.61
C PRO A 70 -36.86 2.74 -5.99
N TRP A 71 -36.95 3.22 -7.23
CA TRP A 71 -38.15 3.90 -7.74
C TRP A 71 -39.28 2.93 -8.12
N SER A 72 -40.47 3.49 -8.34
CA SER A 72 -41.61 2.76 -8.92
C SER A 72 -41.30 2.27 -10.34
N ARG A 73 -41.78 1.08 -10.72
CA ARG A 73 -41.66 0.56 -12.10
C ARG A 73 -42.25 1.51 -13.14
N GLU A 74 -43.22 2.34 -12.77
CA GLU A 74 -43.80 3.36 -13.65
C GLU A 74 -42.77 4.42 -14.08
N VAL A 75 -41.82 4.76 -13.20
CA VAL A 75 -40.71 5.68 -13.56
C VAL A 75 -39.82 5.04 -14.63
N HIS A 76 -39.50 3.76 -14.48
CA HIS A 76 -38.75 3.00 -15.48
C HIS A 76 -39.54 2.84 -16.79
N ALA A 77 -40.85 2.61 -16.72
CA ALA A 77 -41.71 2.45 -17.89
C ALA A 77 -41.74 3.73 -18.74
N ARG A 78 -41.88 4.91 -18.12
CA ARG A 78 -41.81 6.19 -18.84
C ARG A 78 -40.47 6.41 -19.53
N MET A 79 -39.36 6.03 -18.88
CA MET A 79 -38.04 6.10 -19.49
C MET A 79 -37.94 5.16 -20.71
N VAL A 80 -38.43 3.92 -20.60
CA VAL A 80 -38.44 2.97 -21.71
C VAL A 80 -39.31 3.47 -22.86
N ASP A 81 -40.52 3.97 -22.60
CA ASP A 81 -41.41 4.54 -23.62
C ASP A 81 -40.76 5.75 -24.33
N LEU A 82 -40.06 6.62 -23.59
CA LEU A 82 -39.33 7.76 -24.15
C LEU A 82 -38.20 7.31 -25.09
N LEU A 83 -37.40 6.32 -24.67
CA LEU A 83 -36.30 5.78 -25.48
C LEU A 83 -36.80 4.99 -26.70
N ALA A 84 -37.94 4.30 -26.56
CA ALA A 84 -38.61 3.63 -27.66
C ALA A 84 -39.12 4.65 -28.69
N GLY A 85 -39.73 5.75 -28.24
CA GLY A 85 -40.15 6.86 -29.11
C GLY A 85 -38.98 7.52 -29.85
N ALA A 86 -37.81 7.60 -29.20
CA ALA A 86 -36.56 8.07 -29.81
C ALA A 86 -35.89 7.05 -30.74
N LYS A 87 -36.39 5.82 -30.81
CA LYS A 87 -35.80 4.70 -31.58
C LYS A 87 -34.36 4.39 -31.14
N ALA A 88 -34.14 4.25 -29.84
CA ALA A 88 -32.90 3.69 -29.32
C ALA A 88 -32.66 2.29 -29.93
N LYS A 89 -31.40 1.93 -30.17
CA LYS A 89 -31.07 0.64 -30.81
C LYS A 89 -31.26 -0.53 -29.85
N VAL A 90 -30.74 -0.40 -28.64
CA VAL A 90 -30.86 -1.36 -27.54
C VAL A 90 -30.90 -0.57 -26.24
N VAL A 91 -31.73 -0.98 -25.28
CA VAL A 91 -31.78 -0.38 -23.94
C VAL A 91 -31.40 -1.45 -22.92
N ALA A 92 -30.20 -1.36 -22.34
CA ALA A 92 -29.79 -2.22 -21.25
C ALA A 92 -30.13 -1.55 -19.92
N ASN A 93 -31.07 -2.10 -19.16
CA ASN A 93 -31.42 -1.57 -17.85
C ASN A 93 -30.82 -2.46 -16.76
N THR A 94 -29.78 -1.98 -16.08
CA THR A 94 -29.05 -2.75 -15.07
C THR A 94 -29.74 -2.74 -13.69
N THR A 95 -30.97 -2.24 -13.58
CA THR A 95 -31.74 -2.25 -12.33
C THR A 95 -32.17 -3.68 -11.99
N PHE A 96 -32.04 -4.05 -10.72
CA PHE A 96 -32.44 -5.38 -10.23
C PHE A 96 -33.95 -5.46 -9.99
N PHE A 97 -34.63 -6.22 -10.85
CA PHE A 97 -36.06 -6.47 -10.79
C PHE A 97 -36.39 -7.88 -10.28
N PHE A 98 -35.68 -8.33 -9.24
CA PHE A 98 -35.76 -9.71 -8.74
C PHE A 98 -37.00 -9.98 -7.87
N GLU A 99 -37.61 -8.93 -7.33
CA GLU A 99 -38.79 -9.00 -6.49
C GLU A 99 -39.98 -8.25 -7.11
N PRO A 100 -41.22 -8.79 -6.98
CA PRO A 100 -42.42 -8.10 -7.47
C PRO A 100 -42.68 -6.81 -6.70
N GLN A 101 -43.01 -5.73 -7.40
CA GLN A 101 -43.44 -4.46 -6.81
C GLN A 101 -44.96 -4.38 -6.83
N ARG A 102 -45.59 -5.00 -5.81
CA ARG A 102 -47.05 -5.02 -5.67
C ARG A 102 -47.52 -4.02 -4.61
N ASP A 103 -48.53 -3.24 -4.96
CA ASP A 103 -49.27 -2.45 -3.99
C ASP A 103 -50.07 -3.39 -3.06
N ALA A 104 -50.13 -3.08 -1.76
CA ALA A 104 -50.88 -3.89 -0.80
C ALA A 104 -52.38 -3.97 -1.15
N GLY A 105 -52.94 -2.91 -1.76
CA GLY A 105 -54.31 -2.86 -2.24
C GLY A 105 -54.58 -3.74 -3.46
N LEU A 106 -53.58 -3.98 -4.31
CA LEU A 106 -53.73 -4.78 -5.53
C LEU A 106 -54.19 -6.21 -5.23
N THR A 107 -53.69 -6.81 -4.14
CA THR A 107 -54.08 -8.17 -3.74
C THR A 107 -55.57 -8.26 -3.40
N TYR A 108 -56.17 -7.21 -2.83
CA TYR A 108 -57.59 -7.18 -2.53
C TYR A 108 -58.42 -6.93 -3.78
N ILE A 109 -57.92 -6.11 -4.72
CA ILE A 109 -58.58 -5.87 -6.01
C ILE A 109 -58.62 -7.16 -6.84
N GLU A 110 -57.52 -7.91 -6.90
CA GLU A 110 -57.46 -9.23 -7.56
C GLU A 110 -58.49 -10.21 -6.96
N LYS A 111 -58.64 -10.22 -5.62
CA LYS A 111 -59.68 -11.03 -4.95
C LYS A 111 -61.09 -10.57 -5.29
N LEU A 112 -61.33 -9.26 -5.37
CA LEU A 112 -62.65 -8.72 -5.74
C LEU A 112 -63.00 -9.02 -7.21
N LEU A 113 -62.01 -8.98 -8.12
CA LEU A 113 -62.18 -9.40 -9.51
C LEU A 113 -62.50 -10.90 -9.61
N ALA A 114 -61.81 -11.75 -8.83
CA ALA A 114 -62.10 -13.18 -8.80
C ALA A 114 -63.54 -13.45 -8.31
N LEU A 115 -63.96 -12.81 -7.23
CA LEU A 115 -65.33 -12.91 -6.70
C LEU A 115 -66.37 -12.39 -7.70
N GLN A 116 -66.08 -11.30 -8.41
CA GLN A 116 -66.96 -10.77 -9.45
C GLN A 116 -67.13 -11.76 -10.61
N ASN A 117 -66.05 -12.42 -11.03
CA ASN A 117 -66.09 -13.46 -12.06
C ASN A 117 -66.90 -14.69 -11.60
N GLU A 118 -66.80 -15.09 -10.33
CA GLU A 118 -67.61 -16.17 -9.74
C GLU A 118 -69.10 -15.81 -9.64
N LEU A 119 -69.42 -14.54 -9.38
CA LEU A 119 -70.79 -14.03 -9.24
C LEU A 119 -71.46 -13.73 -10.59
N THR A 120 -70.71 -13.72 -11.70
CA THR A 120 -71.26 -13.47 -13.03
C THR A 120 -72.03 -14.69 -13.51
N VAL A 121 -73.37 -14.60 -13.53
CA VAL A 121 -74.25 -15.72 -13.88
C VAL A 121 -74.26 -15.94 -15.41
N PRO A 122 -73.98 -17.17 -15.91
CA PRO A 122 -74.13 -17.48 -17.33
C PRO A 122 -75.57 -17.23 -17.79
N ALA A 123 -75.74 -16.63 -18.97
CA ALA A 123 -77.03 -16.16 -19.48
C ALA A 123 -78.17 -17.19 -19.29
N ALA A 124 -79.01 -16.97 -18.27
CA ALA A 124 -80.22 -17.75 -18.04
C ALA A 124 -81.38 -17.20 -18.89
N PRO A 125 -82.41 -18.00 -19.23
CA PRO A 125 -83.38 -17.70 -20.30
C PRO A 125 -84.35 -16.54 -20.05
N ASN A 126 -84.21 -15.79 -18.95
CA ASN A 126 -85.12 -14.70 -18.57
C ASN A 126 -84.39 -13.33 -18.61
N PRO A 127 -84.55 -12.55 -19.69
CA PRO A 127 -83.68 -11.41 -20.03
C PRO A 127 -83.95 -10.11 -19.24
N GLY A 128 -84.92 -10.06 -18.32
CA GLY A 128 -85.40 -8.79 -17.74
C GLY A 128 -84.92 -8.41 -16.34
N LYS A 129 -84.36 -9.34 -15.55
CA LYS A 129 -83.85 -9.08 -14.18
C LYS A 129 -82.40 -9.49 -13.96
N ALA A 130 -81.89 -10.44 -14.75
CA ALA A 130 -80.49 -10.84 -14.74
C ALA A 130 -79.59 -9.80 -15.42
N THR A 131 -80.13 -9.03 -16.36
CA THR A 131 -79.44 -7.98 -17.13
C THR A 131 -79.02 -6.79 -16.27
N ASP A 132 -79.91 -6.23 -15.45
CA ASP A 132 -79.56 -5.06 -14.60
C ASP A 132 -78.51 -5.40 -13.52
N ALA A 133 -78.61 -6.61 -12.93
CA ALA A 133 -77.63 -7.08 -11.94
C ALA A 133 -76.27 -7.39 -12.57
N ASN A 134 -76.26 -8.04 -13.74
CA ASN A 134 -75.04 -8.29 -14.51
C ASN A 134 -74.42 -6.98 -15.05
N ASP A 135 -75.23 -5.98 -15.40
CA ASP A 135 -74.74 -4.65 -15.83
C ASP A 135 -74.08 -3.90 -14.66
N GLY A 136 -74.66 -3.97 -13.46
CA GLY A 136 -74.05 -3.43 -12.24
C GLY A 136 -72.73 -4.12 -11.89
N LEU A 137 -72.71 -5.44 -11.92
CA LEU A 137 -71.50 -6.26 -11.73
C LEU A 137 -70.44 -5.98 -12.79
N ALA A 138 -70.83 -5.77 -14.05
CA ALA A 138 -69.93 -5.43 -15.14
C ALA A 138 -69.30 -4.04 -14.93
N ARG A 139 -70.05 -3.04 -14.43
CA ARG A 139 -69.49 -1.73 -14.08
C ARG A 139 -68.50 -1.80 -12.92
N ILE A 140 -68.80 -2.58 -11.88
CA ILE A 140 -67.87 -2.83 -10.77
C ILE A 140 -66.60 -3.53 -11.29
N GLY A 141 -66.76 -4.55 -12.13
CA GLY A 141 -65.65 -5.23 -12.78
C GLY A 141 -64.77 -4.30 -13.61
N ALA A 142 -65.38 -3.37 -14.37
CA ALA A 142 -64.64 -2.38 -15.15
C ALA A 142 -63.78 -1.48 -14.27
N VAL A 143 -64.32 -0.96 -13.16
CA VAL A 143 -63.57 -0.12 -12.20
C VAL A 143 -62.47 -0.92 -11.50
N LEU A 144 -62.74 -2.17 -11.12
CA LEU A 144 -61.73 -3.04 -10.49
C LEU A 144 -60.61 -3.40 -11.47
N ALA A 145 -60.94 -3.65 -12.75
CA ALA A 145 -59.96 -3.92 -13.79
C ALA A 145 -59.10 -2.67 -14.09
N GLU A 146 -59.71 -1.48 -14.11
CA GLU A 146 -58.99 -0.21 -14.21
C GLU A 146 -58.04 -0.02 -13.02
N ALA A 147 -58.49 -0.30 -11.80
CA ALA A 147 -57.67 -0.22 -10.60
C ALA A 147 -56.52 -1.24 -10.61
N GLU A 148 -56.76 -2.48 -11.05
CA GLU A 148 -55.72 -3.50 -11.21
C GLU A 148 -54.64 -3.03 -12.22
N GLN A 149 -55.06 -2.49 -13.37
CA GLN A 149 -54.14 -1.96 -14.38
C GLN A 149 -53.36 -0.74 -13.87
N ALA A 150 -53.99 0.15 -13.11
CA ALA A 150 -53.35 1.34 -12.58
C ALA A 150 -52.30 1.00 -11.52
N LEU A 151 -52.58 0.02 -10.65
CA LEU A 151 -51.74 -0.35 -9.50
C LEU A 151 -50.69 -1.42 -9.82
N ASN A 152 -50.88 -2.23 -10.86
CA ASN A 152 -49.88 -3.22 -11.28
C ASN A 152 -48.74 -2.58 -12.08
N THR A 153 -47.77 -2.02 -11.35
CA THR A 153 -46.64 -1.30 -11.94
C THR A 153 -45.66 -2.22 -12.69
N ASP A 154 -45.49 -3.48 -12.27
CA ASP A 154 -44.68 -4.47 -12.99
C ASP A 154 -45.28 -4.75 -14.38
N ARG A 155 -46.61 -4.93 -14.48
CA ARG A 155 -47.31 -5.13 -15.77
C ARG A 155 -47.19 -3.90 -16.69
N LYS A 156 -47.26 -2.69 -16.14
CA LYS A 156 -47.04 -1.44 -16.91
C LYS A 156 -45.65 -1.41 -17.54
N LEU A 157 -44.61 -1.72 -16.76
CA LEU A 157 -43.24 -1.78 -17.25
C LEU A 157 -43.05 -2.93 -18.27
N ALA A 158 -43.61 -4.10 -18.00
CA ALA A 158 -43.59 -5.23 -18.95
C ALA A 158 -44.21 -4.83 -20.30
N GLY A 159 -45.36 -4.15 -20.29
CA GLY A 159 -46.01 -3.66 -21.50
C GLY A 159 -45.18 -2.61 -22.26
N SER A 160 -44.50 -1.71 -21.54
CA SER A 160 -43.57 -0.74 -22.14
C SER A 160 -42.37 -1.45 -22.79
N MET A 161 -41.77 -2.42 -22.10
CA MET A 161 -40.66 -3.22 -22.63
C MET A 161 -41.04 -4.03 -23.87
N GLN A 162 -42.24 -4.64 -23.88
CA GLN A 162 -42.75 -5.39 -25.04
C GLN A 162 -42.97 -4.47 -26.25
N ARG A 163 -43.54 -3.28 -26.05
CA ARG A 163 -43.70 -2.28 -27.13
C ARG A 163 -42.35 -1.79 -27.67
N ALA A 164 -41.38 -1.60 -26.80
CA ALA A 164 -40.03 -1.19 -27.17
C ALA A 164 -39.27 -2.30 -27.93
N GLY A 165 -39.43 -3.56 -27.52
CA GLY A 165 -38.88 -4.75 -28.20
C GLY A 165 -37.35 -4.87 -28.18
N ASN A 166 -36.65 -3.99 -27.47
CA ASN A 166 -35.19 -3.87 -27.49
C ASN A 166 -34.57 -3.71 -26.08
N VAL A 167 -35.33 -4.01 -25.03
CA VAL A 167 -34.89 -3.87 -23.63
C VAL A 167 -34.23 -5.16 -23.14
N VAL A 168 -33.02 -5.06 -22.58
CA VAL A 168 -32.25 -6.19 -22.03
C VAL A 168 -32.10 -6.01 -20.51
N LEU A 169 -32.25 -7.10 -19.75
CA LEU A 169 -32.19 -7.11 -18.28
C LEU A 169 -31.05 -8.00 -17.74
N PRO A 170 -30.54 -7.71 -16.52
CA PRO A 170 -29.50 -8.51 -15.90
C PRO A 170 -30.06 -9.79 -15.25
N LEU A 171 -29.27 -10.85 -15.35
CA LEU A 171 -29.24 -12.02 -14.47
C LEU A 171 -28.01 -11.89 -13.56
N VAL A 172 -28.05 -12.30 -12.30
CA VAL A 172 -26.88 -12.25 -11.43
C VAL A 172 -26.74 -13.57 -10.69
N PHE A 173 -25.58 -14.23 -10.80
CA PHE A 173 -25.23 -15.33 -9.92
C PHE A 173 -24.63 -14.77 -8.64
N GLN A 174 -25.15 -15.12 -7.46
CA GLN A 174 -24.63 -14.54 -6.21
C GLN A 174 -23.17 -14.92 -5.95
N GLN A 175 -22.75 -16.10 -6.43
CA GLN A 175 -21.38 -16.58 -6.30
C GLN A 175 -20.96 -17.30 -7.58
N LEU A 176 -19.69 -17.10 -7.98
CA LEU A 176 -19.04 -17.90 -9.02
C LEU A 176 -18.24 -19.01 -8.32
N ALA A 177 -18.86 -20.18 -8.14
CA ALA A 177 -18.31 -21.31 -7.41
C ALA A 177 -18.87 -22.64 -7.97
N GLU A 178 -18.12 -23.73 -7.81
CA GLU A 178 -18.59 -25.06 -8.21
C GLU A 178 -19.82 -25.47 -7.37
N PRO A 179 -20.90 -25.94 -8.00
CA PRO A 179 -22.08 -26.41 -7.28
C PRO A 179 -21.75 -27.68 -6.48
N GLN A 180 -22.27 -27.76 -5.25
CA GLN A 180 -22.08 -28.92 -4.37
C GLN A 180 -23.05 -30.09 -4.64
N GLY A 181 -24.14 -29.83 -5.37
CA GLY A 181 -25.23 -30.77 -5.62
C GLY A 181 -26.04 -30.35 -6.85
N ASN A 182 -27.29 -30.81 -6.98
CA ASN A 182 -28.21 -30.44 -8.06
C ASN A 182 -28.93 -29.11 -7.77
N PRO A 183 -29.55 -28.46 -8.79
CA PRO A 183 -30.33 -27.24 -8.57
C PRO A 183 -31.50 -27.46 -7.60
N ASP A 184 -31.69 -26.55 -6.64
CA ASP A 184 -32.84 -26.60 -5.71
C ASP A 184 -34.18 -26.42 -6.43
N LYS A 185 -34.20 -25.58 -7.48
CA LYS A 185 -35.37 -25.32 -8.32
C LYS A 185 -34.95 -25.22 -9.79
N PRO A 186 -35.78 -25.71 -10.73
CA PRO A 186 -35.53 -25.50 -12.14
C PRO A 186 -35.65 -24.01 -12.47
N LEU A 187 -34.83 -23.54 -13.42
CA LEU A 187 -34.94 -22.17 -13.92
C LEU A 187 -36.24 -21.98 -14.71
N PRO A 188 -36.87 -20.79 -14.64
CA PRO A 188 -38.04 -20.49 -15.44
C PRO A 188 -37.76 -20.55 -16.95
N ALA A 189 -38.77 -20.90 -17.76
CA ALA A 189 -38.63 -21.05 -19.21
C ALA A 189 -38.10 -19.78 -19.92
N TYR A 190 -38.49 -18.58 -19.48
CA TYR A 190 -38.00 -17.33 -20.07
C TYR A 190 -36.51 -17.09 -19.78
N VAL A 191 -35.98 -17.59 -18.65
CA VAL A 191 -34.54 -17.55 -18.35
C VAL A 191 -33.82 -18.57 -19.22
N LEU A 192 -34.32 -19.81 -19.27
CA LEU A 192 -33.75 -20.89 -20.09
C LEU A 192 -33.67 -20.52 -21.59
N ALA A 193 -34.61 -19.73 -22.09
CA ALA A 193 -34.60 -19.23 -23.48
C ALA A 193 -33.41 -18.30 -23.81
N ASN A 194 -32.76 -17.75 -22.79
CA ASN A 194 -31.55 -16.94 -22.90
C ASN A 194 -30.27 -17.73 -22.58
N GLY A 195 -30.39 -19.00 -22.24
CA GLY A 195 -29.28 -19.92 -22.05
C GLY A 195 -28.94 -20.69 -23.32
N MET A 196 -27.70 -21.13 -23.42
CA MET A 196 -27.19 -22.04 -24.44
C MET A 196 -26.89 -23.40 -23.82
N ALA A 197 -26.95 -24.46 -24.62
CA ALA A 197 -26.52 -25.79 -24.17
C ALA A 197 -25.03 -25.76 -23.84
N GLY A 198 -24.66 -26.24 -22.65
CA GLY A 198 -23.26 -26.46 -22.29
C GLY A 198 -22.66 -27.58 -23.13
N SER A 199 -21.35 -27.52 -23.36
CA SER A 199 -20.63 -28.60 -24.03
C SER A 199 -20.17 -29.64 -23.02
N ARG A 200 -20.64 -30.89 -23.17
CA ARG A 200 -20.18 -32.03 -22.37
C ARG A 200 -18.86 -32.55 -22.95
N GLY A 201 -17.83 -32.71 -22.11
CA GLY A 201 -16.54 -33.27 -22.51
C GLY A 201 -15.50 -32.26 -23.01
N VAL A 202 -15.62 -30.99 -22.63
CA VAL A 202 -14.59 -29.97 -22.89
C VAL A 202 -13.78 -29.74 -21.63
N ASP A 203 -12.45 -29.77 -21.74
CA ASP A 203 -11.52 -29.65 -20.60
C ASP A 203 -11.53 -28.26 -19.96
N THR A 204 -11.90 -27.22 -20.70
CA THR A 204 -11.99 -25.84 -20.21
C THR A 204 -13.42 -25.33 -20.27
N LEU A 205 -13.99 -25.06 -19.10
CA LEU A 205 -15.36 -24.59 -18.97
C LEU A 205 -15.38 -23.14 -18.46
N PRO A 206 -16.40 -22.35 -18.84
CA PRO A 206 -16.64 -21.05 -18.22
C PRO A 206 -16.85 -21.20 -16.71
N PRO A 207 -16.59 -20.13 -15.93
CA PRO A 207 -16.76 -20.17 -14.49
C PRO A 207 -18.18 -20.61 -14.11
N PRO A 208 -18.32 -21.53 -13.14
CA PRO A 208 -19.63 -21.97 -12.65
C PRO A 208 -20.28 -20.88 -11.80
N GLY A 209 -21.58 -20.66 -11.98
CA GLY A 209 -22.40 -19.78 -11.16
C GLY A 209 -23.37 -20.57 -10.29
N VAL A 210 -23.63 -20.09 -9.08
CA VAL A 210 -24.65 -20.63 -8.16
C VAL A 210 -25.59 -19.52 -7.67
N PHE A 211 -26.77 -19.92 -7.20
CA PHE A 211 -27.83 -19.03 -6.71
C PHE A 211 -28.19 -17.92 -7.71
N PRO A 212 -28.78 -18.27 -8.88
CA PRO A 212 -29.18 -17.28 -9.88
C PRO A 212 -30.33 -16.40 -9.38
N LEU A 213 -30.13 -15.09 -9.42
CA LEU A 213 -31.13 -14.05 -9.26
C LEU A 213 -31.52 -13.51 -10.64
N TYR A 214 -32.79 -13.66 -10.99
CA TYR A 214 -33.34 -13.28 -12.30
C TYR A 214 -34.54 -12.35 -12.14
N PRO A 215 -34.87 -11.54 -13.16
CA PRO A 215 -36.04 -10.67 -13.12
C PRO A 215 -37.33 -11.43 -12.88
N VAL A 216 -38.32 -10.81 -12.25
CA VAL A 216 -39.67 -11.38 -12.08
C VAL A 216 -40.26 -11.81 -13.42
N ALA A 217 -41.10 -12.85 -13.41
CA ALA A 217 -41.55 -13.52 -14.62
C ALA A 217 -42.19 -12.59 -15.66
N GLU A 218 -43.01 -11.62 -15.23
CA GLU A 218 -43.67 -10.66 -16.14
C GLU A 218 -42.65 -9.80 -16.89
N LEU A 219 -41.63 -9.29 -16.19
CA LEU A 219 -40.58 -8.45 -16.76
C LEU A 219 -39.57 -9.26 -17.57
N GLY A 220 -39.20 -10.44 -17.07
CA GLY A 220 -38.26 -11.34 -17.75
C GLY A 220 -38.81 -11.89 -19.07
N ALA A 221 -40.10 -12.21 -19.14
CA ALA A 221 -40.76 -12.64 -20.37
C ALA A 221 -40.97 -11.48 -21.37
N ALA A 222 -41.08 -10.24 -20.88
CA ALA A 222 -41.17 -9.03 -21.70
C ALA A 222 -39.81 -8.54 -22.23
N ALA A 223 -38.71 -8.97 -21.64
CA ALA A 223 -37.37 -8.55 -22.04
C ALA A 223 -36.98 -9.13 -23.41
N ALA A 224 -36.34 -8.30 -24.23
CA ALA A 224 -35.75 -8.74 -25.49
C ALA A 224 -34.52 -9.65 -25.28
N GLY A 225 -33.93 -9.64 -24.09
CA GLY A 225 -32.86 -10.56 -23.72
C GLY A 225 -32.51 -10.47 -22.24
N ILE A 226 -31.89 -11.52 -21.72
CA ILE A 226 -31.36 -11.58 -20.36
C ILE A 226 -29.91 -12.05 -20.45
N GLY A 227 -28.99 -11.33 -19.81
CA GLY A 227 -27.57 -11.70 -19.75
C GLY A 227 -27.01 -11.52 -18.35
N HIS A 228 -25.99 -12.28 -17.98
CA HIS A 228 -25.44 -12.21 -16.63
C HIS A 228 -24.61 -10.93 -16.41
N LEU A 229 -24.72 -10.32 -15.22
CA LEU A 229 -23.98 -9.14 -14.80
C LEU A 229 -23.08 -9.50 -13.62
N ASN A 230 -22.12 -10.38 -13.89
CA ASN A 230 -21.14 -10.85 -12.91
C ASN A 230 -19.77 -10.26 -13.27
N ALA A 231 -19.11 -9.63 -12.29
CA ALA A 231 -17.73 -9.18 -12.44
C ALA A 231 -16.78 -10.27 -11.95
N ASP A 232 -15.65 -10.43 -12.64
CA ASP A 232 -14.53 -11.23 -12.17
C ASP A 232 -13.55 -10.30 -11.44
N ILE A 233 -13.36 -10.54 -10.15
CA ILE A 233 -12.62 -9.66 -9.25
C ILE A 233 -11.29 -10.33 -8.94
N ASP A 234 -10.20 -9.66 -9.32
CA ASP A 234 -8.84 -10.12 -9.02
C ASP A 234 -8.56 -10.07 -7.50
N VAL A 235 -7.48 -10.73 -7.07
CA VAL A 235 -7.04 -10.78 -5.65
C VAL A 235 -6.82 -9.39 -5.05
N ASP A 236 -6.53 -8.38 -5.88
CA ASP A 236 -6.35 -6.97 -5.45
C ASP A 236 -7.65 -6.14 -5.50
N GLY A 237 -8.80 -6.78 -5.80
CA GLY A 237 -10.10 -6.13 -5.87
C GLY A 237 -10.41 -5.45 -7.20
N ALA A 238 -9.50 -5.50 -8.19
CA ALA A 238 -9.73 -4.87 -9.48
C ALA A 238 -10.49 -5.78 -10.46
N VAL A 239 -11.26 -5.16 -11.33
CA VAL A 239 -12.00 -5.80 -12.43
C VAL A 239 -11.24 -5.52 -13.71
N ARG A 240 -10.46 -6.50 -14.16
CA ARG A 240 -9.67 -6.43 -15.41
C ARG A 240 -10.24 -7.28 -16.53
N ALA A 241 -10.96 -8.34 -16.16
CA ALA A 241 -11.57 -9.27 -17.09
C ALA A 241 -13.07 -9.41 -16.81
N GLU A 242 -13.82 -9.76 -17.84
CA GLU A 242 -15.22 -10.14 -17.74
C GLU A 242 -15.39 -11.56 -18.28
N PRO A 243 -16.02 -12.48 -17.52
CA PRO A 243 -16.37 -13.78 -18.04
C PRO A 243 -17.48 -13.57 -19.07
N LEU A 244 -17.24 -13.91 -20.35
CA LEU A 244 -18.25 -13.67 -21.37
C LEU A 244 -19.42 -14.65 -21.27
N LEU A 245 -19.20 -15.77 -20.59
CA LEU A 245 -20.15 -16.83 -20.33
C LEU A 245 -20.02 -17.29 -18.88
N VAL A 246 -21.15 -17.65 -18.26
CA VAL A 246 -21.19 -18.32 -16.95
C VAL A 246 -21.95 -19.64 -17.08
N ARG A 247 -21.39 -20.71 -16.54
CA ARG A 247 -22.00 -22.04 -16.56
C ARG A 247 -22.93 -22.21 -15.37
N TYR A 248 -24.15 -22.65 -15.62
CA TYR A 248 -25.09 -23.11 -14.62
C TYR A 248 -25.52 -24.53 -14.98
N TYR A 249 -24.87 -25.53 -14.36
CA TYR A 249 -25.07 -26.95 -14.66
C TYR A 249 -24.86 -27.28 -16.14
N ASP A 250 -25.88 -27.82 -16.82
CA ASP A 250 -25.87 -28.16 -18.25
C ASP A 250 -26.13 -26.93 -19.16
N GLN A 251 -26.33 -25.74 -18.60
CA GLN A 251 -26.59 -24.51 -19.35
C GLN A 251 -25.47 -23.50 -19.20
N VAL A 252 -25.34 -22.63 -20.21
CA VAL A 252 -24.37 -21.54 -20.22
C VAL A 252 -25.10 -20.25 -20.58
N PHE A 253 -24.92 -19.23 -19.76
CA PHE A 253 -25.56 -17.93 -19.94
C PHE A 253 -24.52 -16.92 -20.44
N PRO A 254 -24.85 -16.11 -21.46
CA PRO A 254 -23.97 -15.05 -21.93
C PRO A 254 -24.00 -13.82 -21.02
N ALA A 255 -22.90 -13.07 -21.00
CA ALA A 255 -22.81 -11.82 -20.26
C ALA A 255 -23.77 -10.77 -20.81
N LEU A 256 -24.22 -9.85 -19.96
CA LEU A 256 -25.08 -8.74 -20.36
C LEU A 256 -24.43 -7.90 -21.46
N SER A 257 -23.11 -7.70 -21.38
CA SER A 257 -22.32 -7.01 -22.40
C SER A 257 -22.42 -7.67 -23.78
N VAL A 258 -22.34 -9.01 -23.82
CA VAL A 258 -22.46 -9.83 -25.03
C VAL A 258 -23.87 -9.75 -25.61
N VAL A 259 -24.91 -9.89 -24.77
CA VAL A 259 -26.31 -9.82 -25.23
C VAL A 259 -26.63 -8.44 -25.80
N VAL A 260 -26.15 -7.37 -25.16
CA VAL A 260 -26.31 -5.99 -25.65
C VAL A 260 -25.59 -5.79 -26.98
N ALA A 261 -24.34 -6.24 -27.09
CA ALA A 261 -23.58 -6.15 -28.33
C ALA A 261 -24.25 -6.94 -29.47
N ALA A 262 -24.68 -8.18 -29.21
CA ALA A 262 -25.41 -9.02 -30.16
C ALA A 262 -26.69 -8.34 -30.65
N ARG A 263 -27.54 -7.85 -29.73
CA ARG A 263 -28.78 -7.15 -30.09
C ARG A 263 -28.53 -5.87 -30.89
N SER A 264 -27.46 -5.14 -30.60
CA SER A 264 -27.09 -3.95 -31.37
C SER A 264 -26.74 -4.27 -32.82
N LEU A 265 -26.26 -5.48 -33.08
CA LEU A 265 -25.96 -6.05 -34.40
C LEU A 265 -27.16 -6.80 -35.02
N ASN A 266 -28.35 -6.71 -34.41
CA ASN A 266 -29.57 -7.45 -34.77
C ASN A 266 -29.43 -8.98 -34.66
N LEU A 267 -28.59 -9.46 -33.73
CA LEU A 267 -28.40 -10.88 -33.45
C LEU A 267 -29.18 -11.29 -32.19
N GLY A 268 -29.57 -12.56 -32.11
CA GLY A 268 -30.16 -13.18 -30.92
C GLY A 268 -29.16 -14.04 -30.14
N VAL A 269 -29.59 -14.61 -29.02
CA VAL A 269 -28.79 -15.58 -28.24
C VAL A 269 -28.33 -16.78 -29.07
N PRO A 270 -29.15 -17.37 -29.98
CA PRO A 270 -28.70 -18.49 -30.82
C PRO A 270 -27.56 -18.17 -31.80
N ASP A 271 -27.33 -16.88 -32.09
CA ASP A 271 -26.25 -16.43 -32.98
C ASP A 271 -24.91 -16.28 -32.25
N ILE A 272 -24.92 -16.39 -30.91
CA ILE A 272 -23.74 -16.37 -30.05
C ILE A 272 -23.14 -17.78 -30.07
N LYS A 273 -21.94 -17.92 -30.65
CA LYS A 273 -21.28 -19.23 -30.82
C LYS A 273 -19.96 -19.28 -30.05
N PRO A 274 -19.87 -20.04 -28.95
CA PRO A 274 -18.61 -20.22 -28.25
C PRO A 274 -17.68 -21.18 -28.99
N ALA A 275 -16.46 -20.73 -29.25
CA ALA A 275 -15.31 -21.59 -29.52
C ALA A 275 -14.58 -21.83 -28.19
N TRP A 276 -14.93 -22.93 -27.53
CA TRP A 276 -14.52 -23.22 -26.17
C TRP A 276 -13.00 -23.09 -25.97
N GLY A 277 -12.60 -22.28 -24.99
CA GLY A 277 -11.20 -22.03 -24.64
C GLY A 277 -10.41 -21.13 -25.59
N GLU A 278 -11.05 -20.49 -26.58
CA GLU A 278 -10.35 -19.66 -27.57
C GLU A 278 -11.06 -18.32 -27.85
N SER A 279 -12.36 -18.35 -28.14
CA SER A 279 -13.08 -17.14 -28.57
C SER A 279 -14.60 -17.29 -28.47
N LEU A 280 -15.29 -16.17 -28.53
CA LEU A 280 -16.73 -16.08 -28.69
C LEU A 280 -17.05 -15.40 -30.03
N GLN A 281 -17.82 -16.08 -30.89
CA GLN A 281 -18.25 -15.53 -32.17
C GLN A 281 -19.65 -14.89 -32.05
N LEU A 282 -19.76 -13.65 -32.50
CA LEU A 282 -20.98 -12.85 -32.57
C LEU A 282 -21.22 -12.45 -34.04
N GLY A 283 -21.87 -13.34 -34.78
CA GLY A 283 -22.00 -13.19 -36.24
C GLY A 283 -20.63 -13.16 -36.93
N LYS A 284 -20.24 -11.99 -37.45
CA LYS A 284 -18.91 -11.79 -38.08
C LYS A 284 -17.81 -11.39 -37.10
N LEU A 285 -18.19 -10.89 -35.92
CA LEU A 285 -17.26 -10.41 -34.91
C LEU A 285 -16.72 -11.58 -34.09
N ARG A 286 -15.42 -11.59 -33.81
CA ARG A 286 -14.76 -12.67 -33.05
C ARG A 286 -14.06 -12.09 -31.83
N VAL A 287 -14.67 -12.27 -30.66
CA VAL A 287 -14.08 -11.84 -29.39
C VAL A 287 -13.10 -12.91 -28.94
N ARG A 288 -11.80 -12.62 -28.94
CA ARG A 288 -10.78 -13.56 -28.45
C ARG A 288 -10.75 -13.50 -26.92
N THR A 289 -10.57 -14.65 -26.30
CA THR A 289 -10.61 -14.81 -24.84
C THR A 289 -9.42 -15.62 -24.35
N ASP A 290 -9.31 -15.75 -23.04
CA ASP A 290 -8.47 -16.77 -22.43
C ASP A 290 -9.13 -18.17 -22.50
N SER A 291 -8.49 -19.17 -21.85
CA SER A 291 -8.98 -20.54 -21.78
C SER A 291 -10.31 -20.71 -21.05
N GLU A 292 -10.71 -19.74 -20.22
CA GLU A 292 -11.96 -19.77 -19.45
C GLU A 292 -13.04 -18.89 -20.08
N LEU A 293 -12.84 -18.44 -21.32
CA LEU A 293 -13.73 -17.51 -22.03
C LEU A 293 -13.89 -16.16 -21.34
N ARG A 294 -12.86 -15.71 -20.61
CA ARG A 294 -12.78 -14.36 -20.05
C ARG A 294 -12.15 -13.42 -21.07
N MET A 295 -12.72 -12.23 -21.19
CA MET A 295 -12.19 -11.16 -22.03
C MET A 295 -11.55 -10.12 -21.12
N HIS A 296 -10.28 -9.78 -21.38
CA HIS A 296 -9.64 -8.65 -20.73
C HIS A 296 -10.11 -7.35 -21.37
N THR A 297 -10.98 -6.63 -20.67
CA THR A 297 -11.63 -5.43 -21.17
C THR A 297 -10.62 -4.31 -21.42
N PHE A 298 -10.78 -3.62 -22.55
CA PHE A 298 -10.04 -2.39 -22.80
C PHE A 298 -10.79 -1.22 -22.16
N PHE A 299 -10.12 -0.54 -21.23
CA PHE A 299 -10.68 0.64 -20.58
C PHE A 299 -10.25 1.89 -21.35
N TYR A 300 -11.21 2.75 -21.66
CA TYR A 300 -11.00 3.97 -22.45
C TYR A 300 -10.78 5.15 -21.51
N ALA A 301 -9.63 5.82 -21.60
CA ALA A 301 -9.33 6.97 -20.76
C ALA A 301 -10.21 8.18 -21.06
N ASP A 302 -10.51 8.95 -20.02
CA ASP A 302 -11.19 10.25 -20.13
C ASP A 302 -10.34 11.21 -20.96
N ARG A 303 -11.01 12.07 -21.74
CA ARG A 303 -10.35 13.06 -22.60
C ARG A 303 -10.83 14.45 -22.22
N ASP A 304 -9.89 15.37 -22.01
CA ASP A 304 -10.17 16.79 -21.71
C ASP A 304 -11.14 17.00 -20.53
N GLY A 305 -11.03 16.16 -19.50
CA GLY A 305 -11.90 16.20 -18.32
C GLY A 305 -13.34 15.72 -18.56
N ARG A 306 -13.62 15.10 -19.71
CA ARG A 306 -14.90 14.47 -20.03
C ARG A 306 -14.76 12.95 -20.01
N SER A 307 -15.78 12.30 -19.44
CA SER A 307 -15.94 10.84 -19.46
C SER A 307 -15.78 10.29 -20.88
N ALA A 308 -15.14 9.13 -21.00
CA ALA A 308 -14.99 8.42 -22.28
C ALA A 308 -16.33 8.16 -23.00
N PHE A 309 -17.42 8.03 -22.24
CA PHE A 309 -18.78 7.90 -22.76
C PHE A 309 -19.64 9.10 -22.38
N PRO A 310 -20.61 9.51 -23.22
CA PRO A 310 -21.58 10.53 -22.84
C PRO A 310 -22.48 9.99 -21.73
N VAL A 311 -22.43 10.64 -20.57
CA VAL A 311 -23.24 10.32 -19.40
C VAL A 311 -24.27 11.42 -19.18
N ASP A 312 -25.55 11.07 -19.18
CA ASP A 312 -26.68 11.97 -18.92
C ASP A 312 -27.43 11.54 -17.66
N SER A 313 -27.91 12.50 -16.86
CA SER A 313 -28.71 12.22 -15.66
C SER A 313 -30.07 11.63 -16.02
N PHE A 314 -30.52 10.59 -15.31
CA PHE A 314 -31.83 9.96 -15.53
C PHE A 314 -32.98 10.97 -15.46
N PHE A 315 -32.94 11.88 -14.48
CA PHE A 315 -33.95 12.92 -14.34
C PHE A 315 -33.91 13.94 -15.48
N ASP A 316 -32.73 14.35 -15.94
CA ASP A 316 -32.59 15.32 -17.04
C ASP A 316 -33.13 14.76 -18.36
N VAL A 317 -32.99 13.46 -18.59
CA VAL A 317 -33.60 12.78 -19.75
C VAL A 317 -35.13 12.69 -19.58
N LEU A 318 -35.61 12.29 -18.40
CA LEU A 318 -37.04 12.11 -18.16
C LEU A 318 -37.82 13.46 -18.20
N SER A 319 -37.20 14.54 -17.73
CA SER A 319 -37.78 15.89 -17.73
C SER A 319 -37.71 16.58 -19.10
N GLY A 320 -37.00 16.00 -20.07
CA GLY A 320 -36.83 16.55 -21.41
C GLY A 320 -35.75 17.64 -21.54
N LYS A 321 -34.96 17.89 -20.49
CA LYS A 321 -33.80 18.80 -20.54
C LYS A 321 -32.72 18.26 -21.49
N VAL A 322 -32.56 16.94 -21.56
CA VAL A 322 -31.79 16.27 -22.61
C VAL A 322 -32.75 15.78 -23.69
N PRO A 323 -32.62 16.25 -24.96
CA PRO A 323 -33.50 15.82 -26.03
C PRO A 323 -33.41 14.32 -26.28
N ALA A 324 -34.55 13.63 -26.34
CA ALA A 324 -34.63 12.19 -26.58
C ALA A 324 -33.97 11.77 -27.90
N ALA A 325 -33.96 12.65 -28.91
CA ALA A 325 -33.29 12.44 -30.20
C ALA A 325 -31.79 12.13 -30.09
N LYS A 326 -31.13 12.52 -28.98
CA LYS A 326 -29.72 12.16 -28.69
C LYS A 326 -29.49 10.65 -28.66
N PHE A 327 -30.52 9.88 -28.29
CA PHE A 327 -30.44 8.43 -28.10
C PHE A 327 -30.86 7.62 -29.35
N GLN A 328 -31.19 8.29 -30.45
CA GLN A 328 -31.57 7.62 -31.70
C GLN A 328 -30.44 6.74 -32.22
N ASP A 329 -30.75 5.49 -32.54
CA ASP A 329 -29.80 4.47 -33.03
C ASP A 329 -28.59 4.22 -32.08
N LYS A 330 -28.67 4.66 -30.82
CA LYS A 330 -27.65 4.42 -29.79
C LYS A 330 -27.97 3.19 -28.95
N ILE A 331 -26.93 2.58 -28.41
CA ILE A 331 -26.99 1.62 -27.32
C ILE A 331 -27.07 2.43 -26.03
N VAL A 332 -28.18 2.30 -25.32
CA VAL A 332 -28.45 3.06 -24.10
C VAL A 332 -28.28 2.15 -22.90
N LEU A 333 -27.36 2.51 -22.00
CA LEU A 333 -27.10 1.78 -20.76
C LEU A 333 -27.64 2.59 -19.58
N ILE A 334 -28.61 2.05 -18.86
CA ILE A 334 -29.21 2.67 -17.68
C ILE A 334 -28.68 1.97 -16.44
N GLY A 335 -28.06 2.71 -15.52
CA GLY A 335 -27.52 2.11 -14.29
C GLY A 335 -27.07 3.11 -13.24
N ALA A 336 -26.79 2.58 -12.03
CA ALA A 336 -26.41 3.37 -10.86
C ALA A 336 -25.00 3.96 -10.97
N THR A 337 -24.89 5.25 -10.69
CA THR A 337 -23.62 5.99 -10.53
C THR A 337 -23.57 6.77 -9.21
N ALA A 338 -24.71 6.97 -8.55
CA ALA A 338 -24.82 7.58 -7.23
C ALA A 338 -24.03 6.81 -6.16
N ALA A 339 -23.47 7.54 -5.20
CA ALA A 339 -22.72 6.94 -4.09
C ALA A 339 -23.66 6.09 -3.22
N GLY A 340 -23.29 4.83 -2.97
CA GLY A 340 -24.03 3.92 -2.10
C GLY A 340 -25.15 3.10 -2.77
N LEU A 341 -25.46 3.32 -4.05
CA LEU A 341 -26.41 2.47 -4.81
C LEU A 341 -25.77 1.26 -5.51
N GLY A 342 -24.44 1.19 -5.52
CA GLY A 342 -23.67 0.07 -6.03
C GLY A 342 -22.22 0.13 -5.52
N SER A 343 -21.53 -0.99 -5.59
CA SER A 343 -20.09 -1.04 -5.27
C SER A 343 -19.30 -0.47 -6.45
N ALA A 344 -18.59 0.63 -6.21
CA ALA A 344 -17.62 1.14 -7.17
C ALA A 344 -16.58 0.05 -7.45
N GLN A 345 -16.24 -0.14 -8.72
CA GLN A 345 -15.29 -1.14 -9.17
C GLN A 345 -13.92 -0.49 -9.38
N VAL A 346 -12.88 -1.14 -8.86
CA VAL A 346 -11.50 -0.76 -9.15
C VAL A 346 -11.18 -1.25 -10.56
N THR A 347 -10.74 -0.36 -11.44
CA THR A 347 -10.38 -0.66 -12.83
C THR A 347 -8.95 -0.17 -13.10
N PRO A 348 -8.28 -0.64 -14.17
CA PRO A 348 -6.95 -0.16 -14.53
C PRO A 348 -6.82 1.37 -14.68
N LEU A 349 -7.92 2.07 -14.99
CA LEU A 349 -7.93 3.54 -15.15
C LEU A 349 -8.31 4.31 -13.89
N SER A 350 -9.27 3.79 -13.12
CA SER A 350 -9.84 4.50 -11.98
C SER A 350 -10.17 3.53 -10.83
N PRO A 351 -9.88 3.92 -9.57
CA PRO A 351 -10.20 3.12 -8.40
C PRO A 351 -11.70 3.14 -8.04
N ALA A 352 -12.52 3.95 -8.69
CA ALA A 352 -13.93 4.14 -8.35
C ALA A 352 -14.82 4.27 -9.60
N THR A 353 -14.80 3.26 -10.47
CA THR A 353 -15.65 3.23 -11.68
C THR A 353 -17.04 2.68 -11.35
N ALA A 354 -18.09 3.35 -11.80
CA ALA A 354 -19.46 2.85 -11.63
C ALA A 354 -19.69 1.59 -12.50
N PRO A 355 -20.42 0.56 -12.03
CA PRO A 355 -20.62 -0.69 -12.79
C PRO A 355 -21.21 -0.50 -14.19
N VAL A 356 -22.09 0.49 -14.37
CA VAL A 356 -22.66 0.83 -15.69
C VAL A 356 -21.62 1.38 -16.68
N LEU A 357 -20.60 2.07 -16.17
CA LEU A 357 -19.46 2.55 -16.98
C LEU A 357 -18.54 1.39 -17.34
N THR A 358 -18.28 0.46 -16.41
CA THR A 358 -17.56 -0.79 -16.73
C THR A 358 -18.27 -1.55 -17.85
N LEU A 359 -19.59 -1.69 -17.78
CA LEU A 359 -20.39 -2.29 -18.85
C LEU A 359 -20.24 -1.52 -20.18
N ALA A 360 -20.20 -0.18 -20.15
CA ALA A 360 -19.96 0.63 -21.34
C ALA A 360 -18.58 0.37 -21.96
N HIS A 361 -17.53 0.24 -21.13
CA HIS A 361 -16.19 -0.17 -21.57
C HIS A 361 -16.24 -1.55 -22.23
N THR A 362 -16.84 -2.56 -21.59
CA THR A 362 -16.93 -3.91 -22.16
C THR A 362 -17.70 -3.95 -23.47
N VAL A 363 -18.88 -3.32 -23.56
CA VAL A 363 -19.67 -3.29 -24.79
C VAL A 363 -18.92 -2.59 -25.92
N SER A 364 -18.25 -1.48 -25.62
CA SER A 364 -17.41 -0.77 -26.58
C SER A 364 -16.22 -1.62 -27.04
N SER A 365 -15.58 -2.33 -26.11
CA SER A 365 -14.49 -3.27 -26.37
C SER A 365 -14.91 -4.40 -27.31
N ILE A 366 -16.09 -4.98 -27.09
CA ILE A 366 -16.63 -6.04 -27.96
C ILE A 366 -16.86 -5.47 -29.36
N LEU A 367 -17.59 -4.36 -29.49
CA LEU A 367 -17.96 -3.80 -30.79
C LEU A 367 -16.77 -3.24 -31.58
N GLY A 368 -15.75 -2.72 -30.90
CA GLY A 368 -14.54 -2.19 -31.50
C GLY A 368 -13.41 -3.20 -31.66
N GLU A 369 -13.59 -4.45 -31.21
CA GLU A 369 -12.53 -5.46 -31.12
C GLU A 369 -11.29 -4.96 -30.34
N HIS A 370 -11.52 -4.12 -29.32
CA HIS A 370 -10.49 -3.61 -28.43
C HIS A 370 -10.52 -4.41 -27.13
N PHE A 371 -9.71 -5.45 -27.04
CA PHE A 371 -9.54 -6.25 -25.82
C PHE A 371 -8.15 -6.84 -25.78
N PHE A 372 -7.65 -7.10 -24.58
CA PHE A 372 -6.35 -7.74 -24.42
C PHE A 372 -6.49 -9.25 -24.55
N VAL A 373 -5.58 -9.87 -25.29
CA VAL A 373 -5.57 -11.32 -25.49
C VAL A 373 -4.34 -11.92 -24.82
N THR A 374 -4.55 -13.01 -24.10
CA THR A 374 -3.51 -13.90 -23.55
C THR A 374 -3.48 -15.17 -24.41
N PRO A 375 -2.64 -15.23 -25.47
CA PRO A 375 -2.63 -16.37 -26.35
C PRO A 375 -2.21 -17.64 -25.59
N SER A 376 -2.83 -18.77 -25.89
CA SER A 376 -2.48 -20.06 -25.26
C SER A 376 -1.00 -20.45 -25.48
N TRP A 377 -0.43 -20.09 -26.63
CA TRP A 377 1.01 -20.28 -26.90
C TRP A 377 1.91 -19.32 -26.11
N GLY A 378 1.37 -18.25 -25.53
CA GLY A 378 2.10 -17.27 -24.73
C GLY A 378 2.75 -17.89 -23.50
N ILE A 379 2.14 -18.94 -22.94
CA ILE A 379 2.68 -19.71 -21.80
C ILE A 379 4.05 -20.32 -22.17
N TRP A 380 4.18 -20.87 -23.37
CA TRP A 380 5.44 -21.46 -23.85
C TRP A 380 6.51 -20.41 -24.11
N VAL A 381 6.11 -19.24 -24.61
CA VAL A 381 7.02 -18.10 -24.80
C VAL A 381 7.51 -17.57 -23.45
N GLN A 382 6.62 -17.39 -22.48
CA GLN A 382 6.95 -17.00 -21.12
C GLN A 382 7.96 -17.99 -20.50
N PHE A 383 7.68 -19.29 -20.59
CA PHE A 383 8.57 -20.32 -20.06
C PHE A 383 9.93 -20.33 -20.77
N GLY A 384 9.94 -20.22 -22.11
CA GLY A 384 11.16 -20.17 -22.91
C GLY A 384 12.04 -18.96 -22.58
N VAL A 385 11.44 -17.78 -22.43
CA VAL A 385 12.14 -16.55 -22.02
C VAL A 385 12.68 -16.68 -20.60
N PHE A 386 11.90 -17.22 -19.67
CA PHE A 386 12.34 -17.46 -18.29
C PHE A 386 13.57 -18.39 -18.27
N LEU A 387 13.53 -19.49 -19.03
CA LEU A 387 14.65 -20.43 -19.14
C LEU A 387 15.88 -19.78 -19.77
N ALA A 388 15.70 -18.94 -20.80
CA ALA A 388 16.81 -18.21 -21.42
C ALA A 388 17.49 -17.24 -20.45
N VAL A 389 16.70 -16.50 -19.64
CA VAL A 389 17.22 -15.63 -18.57
C VAL A 389 17.94 -16.45 -17.50
N ALA A 390 17.37 -17.59 -17.09
CA ALA A 390 18.03 -18.49 -16.14
C ALA A 390 19.38 -18.99 -16.68
N LEU A 391 19.43 -19.43 -17.94
CA LEU A 391 20.65 -19.90 -18.59
C LEU A 391 21.70 -18.78 -18.70
N TYR A 392 21.27 -17.57 -19.02
CA TYR A 392 22.12 -16.37 -19.02
C TYR A 392 22.77 -16.14 -17.65
N LEU A 393 21.98 -16.17 -16.57
CA LEU A 393 22.47 -15.99 -15.20
C LEU A 393 23.43 -17.11 -14.76
N ILE A 394 23.18 -18.34 -15.18
CA ILE A 394 23.95 -19.53 -14.76
C ILE A 394 25.27 -19.65 -15.54
N VAL A 395 25.25 -19.39 -16.85
CA VAL A 395 26.38 -19.73 -17.76
C VAL A 395 27.14 -18.48 -18.21
N VAL A 396 26.43 -17.42 -18.57
CA VAL A 396 27.03 -16.25 -19.24
C VAL A 396 27.50 -15.23 -18.21
N LEU A 397 26.62 -14.83 -17.27
CA LEU A 397 26.90 -13.79 -16.29
C LEU A 397 28.19 -14.04 -15.47
N PRO A 398 28.47 -15.26 -14.97
CA PRO A 398 29.68 -15.52 -14.18
C PRO A 398 30.99 -15.39 -14.98
N ARG A 399 30.92 -15.51 -16.31
CA ARG A 399 32.09 -15.43 -17.21
C ARG A 399 32.40 -14.00 -17.64
N LEU A 400 31.51 -13.06 -17.36
CA LEU A 400 31.66 -11.66 -17.77
C LEU A 400 32.39 -10.82 -16.71
N LYS A 401 33.06 -9.77 -17.20
CA LYS A 401 33.60 -8.69 -16.36
C LYS A 401 32.43 -7.86 -15.82
N ALA A 402 32.56 -7.31 -14.61
CA ALA A 402 31.46 -6.63 -13.90
C ALA A 402 30.77 -5.54 -14.73
N GLY A 403 31.53 -4.64 -15.39
CA GLY A 403 30.95 -3.58 -16.23
C GLY A 403 30.16 -4.10 -17.44
N ILE A 404 30.69 -5.13 -18.13
CA ILE A 404 30.01 -5.74 -19.29
C ILE A 404 28.76 -6.50 -18.83
N ALA A 405 28.86 -7.21 -17.70
CA ALA A 405 27.75 -7.94 -17.08
C ALA A 405 26.59 -7.01 -16.70
N ALA A 406 26.88 -5.83 -16.16
CA ALA A 406 25.89 -4.81 -15.82
C ALA A 406 25.15 -4.29 -17.06
N ILE A 407 25.90 -3.85 -18.07
CA ILE A 407 25.35 -3.30 -19.33
C ILE A 407 24.47 -4.34 -20.03
N LEU A 408 24.97 -5.57 -20.17
CA LEU A 408 24.23 -6.64 -20.85
C LEU A 408 22.95 -7.03 -20.09
N SER A 409 23.02 -7.13 -18.76
CA SER A 409 21.83 -7.43 -17.94
C SER A 409 20.78 -6.32 -18.05
N LEU A 410 21.20 -5.05 -18.04
CA LEU A 410 20.30 -3.91 -18.21
C LEU A 410 19.66 -3.89 -19.61
N ALA A 411 20.43 -4.19 -20.66
CA ALA A 411 19.92 -4.29 -22.02
C ALA A 411 18.89 -5.42 -22.19
N VAL A 412 19.13 -6.59 -21.60
CA VAL A 412 18.16 -7.70 -21.60
C VAL A 412 16.88 -7.32 -20.84
N GLY A 413 17.03 -6.73 -19.64
CA GLY A 413 15.89 -6.27 -18.84
C GLY A 413 15.04 -5.22 -19.58
N ALA A 414 15.68 -4.20 -20.15
CA ALA A 414 15.01 -3.17 -20.94
C ALA A 414 14.32 -3.74 -22.18
N SER A 415 14.93 -4.74 -22.83
CA SER A 415 14.34 -5.42 -23.99
C SER A 415 13.09 -6.22 -23.62
N LEU A 416 13.09 -6.90 -22.47
CA LEU A 416 11.92 -7.63 -21.97
C LEU A 416 10.77 -6.70 -21.58
N ILE A 417 11.09 -5.62 -20.87
CA ILE A 417 10.11 -4.57 -20.51
C ILE A 417 9.55 -3.92 -21.78
N GLY A 418 10.41 -3.55 -22.72
CA GLY A 418 10.02 -2.97 -24.00
C GLY A 418 9.16 -3.92 -24.84
N ALA A 419 9.47 -5.22 -24.87
CA ALA A 419 8.65 -6.22 -25.54
C ALA A 419 7.27 -6.39 -24.88
N HIS A 420 7.21 -6.42 -23.55
CA HIS A 420 5.96 -6.50 -22.80
C HIS A 420 5.01 -5.34 -23.14
N PHE A 421 5.47 -4.10 -22.93
CA PHE A 421 4.66 -2.91 -23.21
C PHE A 421 4.41 -2.71 -24.71
N GLY A 422 5.40 -3.03 -25.55
CA GLY A 422 5.27 -2.95 -27.01
C GLY A 422 4.15 -3.85 -27.53
N LEU A 423 4.08 -5.10 -27.08
CA LEU A 423 3.01 -6.04 -27.47
C LEU A 423 1.64 -5.58 -26.96
N MET A 424 1.56 -5.06 -25.73
CA MET A 424 0.31 -4.55 -25.18
C MET A 424 -0.19 -3.32 -25.94
N VAL A 425 0.67 -2.33 -26.18
CA VAL A 425 0.27 -1.06 -26.82
C VAL A 425 -0.04 -1.25 -28.31
N THR A 426 0.75 -2.05 -29.02
CA THR A 426 0.61 -2.19 -30.49
C THR A 426 -0.35 -3.30 -30.90
N GLN A 427 -0.30 -4.46 -30.24
CA GLN A 427 -1.03 -5.67 -30.63
C GLN A 427 -2.13 -6.06 -29.63
N LEU A 428 -2.35 -5.29 -28.55
CA LEU A 428 -3.26 -5.64 -27.46
C LEU A 428 -3.03 -7.08 -26.96
N THR A 429 -1.78 -7.52 -26.97
CA THR A 429 -1.42 -8.88 -26.56
C THR A 429 -0.65 -8.81 -25.26
N TRP A 430 -1.14 -9.53 -24.25
CA TRP A 430 -0.52 -9.58 -22.93
C TRP A 430 0.26 -10.89 -22.78
N ILE A 431 1.59 -10.77 -22.73
CA ILE A 431 2.51 -11.86 -22.40
C ILE A 431 3.27 -11.51 -21.13
N GLN A 432 3.29 -12.46 -20.19
CA GLN A 432 3.79 -12.22 -18.84
C GLN A 432 5.32 -12.30 -18.75
N PHE A 433 6.00 -11.16 -18.87
CA PHE A 433 7.47 -11.09 -18.82
C PHE A 433 8.02 -10.56 -17.49
N MET A 434 7.20 -10.04 -16.58
CA MET A 434 7.71 -9.44 -15.33
C MET A 434 8.37 -10.47 -14.41
N SER A 435 7.88 -11.71 -14.43
CA SER A 435 8.54 -12.83 -13.73
C SER A 435 9.98 -13.07 -14.21
N SER A 436 10.24 -12.95 -15.51
CA SER A 436 11.58 -13.09 -16.10
C SER A 436 12.46 -11.88 -15.81
N VAL A 437 11.88 -10.66 -15.83
CA VAL A 437 12.58 -9.43 -15.43
C VAL A 437 12.99 -9.48 -13.95
N ALA A 438 12.09 -9.96 -13.08
CA ALA A 438 12.37 -10.13 -11.65
C ALA A 438 13.46 -11.18 -11.42
N LEU A 439 13.43 -12.32 -12.14
CA LEU A 439 14.49 -13.31 -12.09
C LEU A 439 15.85 -12.68 -12.47
N LEU A 440 15.90 -11.91 -13.55
CA LEU A 440 17.13 -11.23 -13.99
C LEU A 440 17.67 -10.29 -12.91
N ALA A 441 16.81 -9.45 -12.32
CA ALA A 441 17.21 -8.49 -11.29
C ALA A 441 17.70 -9.17 -10.01
N VAL A 442 16.92 -10.11 -9.46
CA VAL A 442 17.27 -10.84 -8.22
C VAL A 442 18.49 -11.71 -8.45
N GLY A 443 18.57 -12.42 -9.58
CA GLY A 443 19.72 -13.25 -9.93
C GLY A 443 21.00 -12.45 -10.11
N TYR A 444 20.93 -11.31 -10.79
CA TYR A 444 22.06 -10.39 -10.94
C TYR A 444 22.53 -9.87 -9.57
N ALA A 445 21.63 -9.40 -8.71
CA ALA A 445 21.96 -8.93 -7.37
C ALA A 445 22.61 -10.03 -6.52
N ALA A 446 22.01 -11.22 -6.46
CA ALA A 446 22.53 -12.33 -5.65
C ALA A 446 23.94 -12.77 -6.07
N LEU A 447 24.18 -12.87 -7.39
CA LEU A 447 25.49 -13.30 -7.93
C LEU A 447 26.56 -12.22 -7.76
N THR A 448 26.21 -10.95 -7.95
CA THR A 448 27.17 -9.83 -7.77
C THR A 448 27.53 -9.62 -6.30
N THR A 449 26.56 -9.68 -5.38
CA THR A 449 26.82 -9.62 -3.93
C THR A 449 27.73 -10.75 -3.47
N LYS A 450 27.48 -11.99 -3.91
CA LYS A 450 28.37 -13.12 -3.59
C LYS A 450 29.80 -12.86 -4.09
N ARG A 451 29.95 -12.37 -5.33
CA ARG A 451 31.26 -12.11 -5.92
C ARG A 451 32.00 -11.01 -5.17
N PHE A 452 31.30 -9.95 -4.76
CA PHE A 452 31.85 -8.89 -3.93
C PHE A 452 32.36 -9.43 -2.59
N LEU A 453 31.52 -10.15 -1.85
CA LEU A 453 31.87 -10.73 -0.53
C LEU A 453 33.02 -11.74 -0.60
N VAL A 454 33.12 -12.52 -1.67
CA VAL A 454 34.23 -13.47 -1.88
C VAL A 454 35.53 -12.74 -2.22
N THR A 455 35.44 -11.64 -2.98
CA THR A 455 36.62 -10.83 -3.37
C THR A 455 37.20 -10.09 -2.17
N GLU A 456 36.37 -9.53 -1.28
CA GLU A 456 36.84 -8.90 -0.04
C GLU A 456 37.55 -9.88 0.88
N ARG A 457 36.98 -11.07 1.11
CA ARG A 457 37.64 -12.13 1.90
C ARG A 457 38.97 -12.59 1.31
N GLY A 458 39.10 -12.54 -0.02
CA GLY A 458 40.37 -12.82 -0.71
C GLY A 458 41.41 -11.72 -0.48
N LYS A 459 40.97 -10.46 -0.47
CA LYS A 459 41.81 -9.29 -0.19
C LYS A 459 42.28 -9.29 1.26
N GLU A 460 41.40 -9.54 2.24
CA GLU A 460 41.76 -9.66 3.66
C GLU A 460 42.83 -10.73 3.90
N ARG A 461 42.73 -11.88 3.21
CA ARG A 461 43.72 -12.96 3.30
C ARG A 461 45.06 -12.57 2.68
N SER A 462 45.03 -11.90 1.52
CA SER A 462 46.25 -11.40 0.86
C SER A 462 46.94 -10.30 1.68
N ASP A 463 46.16 -9.44 2.33
CA ASP A 463 46.67 -8.37 3.19
C ASP A 463 47.30 -8.96 4.47
N ALA A 464 46.71 -10.04 5.02
CA ALA A 464 47.29 -10.81 6.14
C ALA A 464 48.59 -11.54 5.76
N ASP A 465 48.64 -12.22 4.60
CA ASP A 465 49.84 -12.92 4.13
C ASP A 465 50.99 -11.93 3.83
N SER A 466 50.66 -10.72 3.34
CA SER A 466 51.64 -9.64 3.10
C SER A 466 52.20 -9.06 4.40
N ALA A 467 51.38 -8.95 5.44
CA ALA A 467 51.78 -8.51 6.77
C ALA A 467 52.78 -9.48 7.44
N GLU A 468 52.56 -10.79 7.33
CA GLU A 468 53.50 -11.78 7.86
C GLU A 468 54.86 -11.75 7.15
N SER A 469 54.86 -11.58 5.82
CA SER A 469 56.08 -11.47 5.02
C SER A 469 56.93 -10.26 5.42
N ASN A 470 56.30 -9.09 5.60
CA ASN A 470 56.98 -7.88 6.07
C ASN A 470 57.55 -8.05 7.49
N ARG A 471 56.84 -8.75 8.38
CA ARG A 471 57.31 -9.04 9.74
C ARG A 471 58.56 -9.90 9.73
N MET A 472 58.61 -10.96 8.90
CA MET A 472 59.78 -11.82 8.76
C MET A 472 61.00 -11.07 8.22
N LEU A 473 60.77 -10.17 7.26
CA LEU A 473 61.83 -9.32 6.71
C LEU A 473 62.37 -8.33 7.75
N GLY A 474 61.51 -7.77 8.61
CA GLY A 474 61.91 -6.92 9.73
C GLY A 474 62.81 -7.65 10.74
N ILE A 475 62.46 -8.89 11.09
CA ILE A 475 63.28 -9.75 11.98
C ILE A 475 64.65 -10.03 11.35
N ALA A 476 64.70 -10.31 10.05
CA ALA A 476 65.95 -10.58 9.34
C ALA A 476 66.89 -9.36 9.34
N TYR A 477 66.37 -8.15 9.10
CA TYR A 477 67.17 -6.91 9.15
C TYR A 477 67.66 -6.58 10.57
N GLN A 478 66.83 -6.85 11.58
CA GLN A 478 67.23 -6.67 12.98
C GLN A 478 68.39 -7.60 13.35
N ALA A 479 68.33 -8.88 12.94
CA ALA A 479 69.40 -9.85 13.16
C ALA A 479 70.72 -9.46 12.47
N GLN A 480 70.65 -8.77 11.33
CA GLN A 480 71.81 -8.23 10.60
C GLN A 480 72.31 -6.89 11.17
N GLY A 481 71.67 -6.35 12.22
CA GLY A 481 72.03 -5.09 12.86
C GLY A 481 71.60 -3.83 12.10
N GLN A 482 70.79 -3.97 11.03
CA GLN A 482 70.21 -2.90 10.22
C GLN A 482 68.89 -2.42 10.83
N LEU A 483 68.99 -1.76 11.99
CA LEU A 483 67.84 -1.45 12.84
C LEU A 483 66.83 -0.46 12.19
N ASP A 484 67.31 0.46 11.36
CA ASP A 484 66.43 1.43 10.66
C ASP A 484 65.55 0.77 9.59
N LEU A 485 66.11 -0.18 8.83
CA LEU A 485 65.36 -0.95 7.84
C LEU A 485 64.37 -1.92 8.51
N ALA A 486 64.76 -2.48 9.66
CA ALA A 486 63.85 -3.29 10.49
C ALA A 486 62.67 -2.46 11.00
N TRP A 487 62.91 -1.23 11.45
CA TRP A 487 61.88 -0.30 11.89
C TRP A 487 60.86 0.00 10.78
N ASP A 488 61.32 0.33 9.58
CA ASP A 488 60.45 0.63 8.44
C ASP A 488 59.57 -0.56 8.04
N LYS A 489 60.08 -1.79 8.17
CA LYS A 489 59.33 -3.01 7.87
C LYS A 489 58.32 -3.38 8.94
N PHE A 490 58.64 -3.19 10.22
CA PHE A 490 57.66 -3.42 11.29
C PHE A 490 56.51 -2.42 11.28
N ARG A 491 56.75 -1.17 10.86
CA ARG A 491 55.68 -0.15 10.66
C ARG A 491 54.69 -0.49 9.55
N GLN A 492 55.09 -1.33 8.58
CA GLN A 492 54.24 -1.80 7.49
C GLN A 492 53.39 -3.02 7.90
N CYS A 493 53.56 -3.52 9.12
CA CYS A 493 52.79 -4.63 9.67
C CYS A 493 51.67 -4.12 10.59
N PRO A 494 50.49 -4.75 10.60
CA PRO A 494 49.47 -4.48 11.60
C PRO A 494 50.00 -4.82 13.00
N LEU A 495 49.80 -3.89 13.94
CA LEU A 495 50.24 -4.02 15.33
C LEU A 495 49.44 -5.15 16.00
N THR A 496 50.14 -6.24 16.27
CA THR A 496 49.65 -7.44 16.98
C THR A 496 50.62 -7.76 18.11
N ASP A 497 50.21 -8.48 19.14
CA ASP A 497 51.08 -8.82 20.29
C ASP A 497 52.46 -9.40 19.86
N PRO A 498 52.56 -10.27 18.82
CA PRO A 498 53.84 -10.78 18.36
C PRO A 498 54.72 -9.75 17.60
N VAL A 499 54.12 -8.73 16.97
CA VAL A 499 54.84 -7.60 16.37
C VAL A 499 55.29 -6.61 17.46
N MET A 500 54.48 -6.44 18.51
CA MET A 500 54.84 -5.65 19.69
C MET A 500 56.07 -6.21 20.39
N GLU A 501 56.16 -7.53 20.56
CA GLU A 501 57.39 -8.17 21.07
C GLU A 501 58.63 -7.88 20.19
N ASN A 502 58.48 -7.94 18.87
CA ASN A 502 59.55 -7.62 17.95
C ASN A 502 59.98 -6.14 18.03
N LEU A 503 59.02 -5.21 18.07
CA LEU A 503 59.27 -3.77 18.22
C LEU A 503 59.92 -3.44 19.56
N TYR A 504 59.50 -4.10 20.64
CA TYR A 504 60.12 -3.95 21.96
C TYR A 504 61.58 -4.39 21.91
N SER A 505 61.87 -5.54 21.28
CA SER A 505 63.25 -6.01 21.11
C SER A 505 64.10 -5.05 20.26
N LEU A 506 63.51 -4.45 19.22
CA LEU A 506 64.17 -3.48 18.35
C LEU A 506 64.49 -2.18 19.10
N ALA A 507 63.58 -1.70 19.95
CA ALA A 507 63.82 -0.52 20.79
C ALA A 507 64.96 -0.75 21.78
N LEU A 508 65.06 -1.95 22.36
CA LEU A 508 66.20 -2.35 23.21
C LEU A 508 67.52 -2.37 22.42
N ASP A 509 67.51 -2.80 21.16
CA ASP A 509 68.68 -2.75 20.28
C ASP A 509 69.14 -1.30 20.01
N PHE A 510 68.20 -0.36 19.83
CA PHE A 510 68.51 1.06 19.71
C PHE A 510 69.09 1.63 21.01
N GLU A 511 68.57 1.24 22.19
CA GLU A 511 69.15 1.62 23.49
C GLU A 511 70.59 1.10 23.65
N ARG A 512 70.85 -0.16 23.28
CA ARG A 512 72.21 -0.77 23.33
C ARG A 512 73.22 0.01 22.49
N LYS A 513 72.80 0.55 21.34
CA LYS A 513 73.64 1.37 20.45
C LYS A 513 73.67 2.86 20.82
N ARG A 514 73.11 3.25 21.97
CA ARG A 514 73.01 4.65 22.46
C ARG A 514 72.22 5.58 21.54
N GLN A 515 71.31 5.05 20.71
CA GLN A 515 70.45 5.82 19.82
C GLN A 515 69.10 6.10 20.49
N PHE A 516 69.13 6.85 21.60
CA PHE A 516 67.96 7.04 22.48
C PHE A 516 66.79 7.75 21.79
N ASN A 517 67.04 8.66 20.84
CA ASN A 517 65.99 9.35 20.07
C ASN A 517 65.19 8.37 19.19
N LYS A 518 65.84 7.34 18.64
CA LYS A 518 65.18 6.30 17.83
C LYS A 518 64.52 5.23 18.70
N ALA A 519 65.12 4.90 19.85
CA ALA A 519 64.46 4.03 20.83
C ALA A 519 63.17 4.67 21.35
N GLU A 520 63.18 5.99 21.61
CA GLU A 520 62.00 6.75 22.03
C GLU A 520 60.90 6.73 20.96
N SER A 521 61.23 6.89 19.67
CA SER A 521 60.21 6.87 18.61
C SER A 521 59.55 5.50 18.46
N VAL A 522 60.32 4.41 18.62
CA VAL A 522 59.76 3.04 18.62
C VAL A 522 58.89 2.81 19.86
N PHE A 523 59.34 3.21 21.06
CA PHE A 523 58.54 3.06 22.28
C PHE A 523 57.28 3.93 22.27
N ARG A 524 57.33 5.13 21.69
CA ARG A 524 56.16 6.00 21.52
C ARG A 524 55.12 5.38 20.60
N TYR A 525 55.57 4.85 19.46
CA TYR A 525 54.69 4.15 18.52
C TYR A 525 54.05 2.90 19.14
N MET A 526 54.79 2.17 19.97
CA MET A 526 54.22 1.06 20.76
C MET A 526 53.20 1.53 21.80
N ALA A 527 53.45 2.67 22.46
CA ALA A 527 52.59 3.19 23.52
C ALA A 527 51.26 3.73 22.99
N GLU A 528 51.22 4.18 21.73
CA GLU A 528 49.98 4.56 21.03
C GLU A 528 49.02 3.37 20.88
N PHE A 529 49.54 2.14 20.78
CA PHE A 529 48.73 0.93 20.62
C PHE A 529 48.40 0.24 21.95
N ASN A 530 49.40 -0.01 22.80
CA ASN A 530 49.18 -0.58 24.12
C ASN A 530 50.16 0.02 25.15
N PRO A 531 49.72 1.04 25.92
CA PRO A 531 50.58 1.72 26.89
C PRO A 531 50.94 0.85 28.10
N LYS A 532 50.19 -0.24 28.36
CA LYS A 532 50.43 -1.17 29.46
C LYS A 532 51.26 -2.40 29.06
N PHE A 533 51.87 -2.39 27.88
CA PHE A 533 52.70 -3.49 27.42
C PHE A 533 54.03 -3.55 28.20
N ARG A 534 54.20 -4.57 29.07
CA ARG A 534 55.39 -4.75 29.93
C ARG A 534 55.72 -3.50 30.79
N ASP A 535 56.95 -3.00 30.70
CA ASP A 535 57.51 -1.83 31.39
C ASP A 535 57.62 -0.60 30.46
N LEU A 536 56.84 -0.58 29.37
CA LEU A 536 56.94 0.43 28.31
C LEU A 536 56.80 1.87 28.80
N GLU A 537 55.89 2.14 29.73
CA GLU A 537 55.70 3.49 30.30
C GLU A 537 56.98 3.98 31.01
N GLN A 538 57.58 3.12 31.84
CA GLN A 538 58.83 3.43 32.55
C GLN A 538 60.00 3.63 31.59
N ARG A 539 60.09 2.79 30.55
CA ARG A 539 61.14 2.89 29.53
C ARG A 539 60.98 4.09 28.62
N LEU A 540 59.76 4.45 28.25
CA LEU A 540 59.49 5.64 27.45
C LEU A 540 59.88 6.91 28.23
N THR A 541 59.55 7.00 29.52
CA THR A 541 59.99 8.10 30.39
C THR A 541 61.52 8.15 30.49
N ARG A 542 62.18 7.00 30.63
CA ARG A 542 63.65 6.91 30.69
C ARG A 542 64.32 7.28 29.37
N ALA A 543 63.84 6.76 28.24
CA ALA A 543 64.34 7.05 26.91
C ALA A 543 64.16 8.54 26.57
N LYS A 544 63.03 9.14 26.97
CA LYS A 544 62.74 10.57 26.85
C LYS A 544 63.69 11.44 27.71
N ALA A 545 63.93 11.06 28.97
CA ALA A 545 64.89 11.77 29.80
C ALA A 545 66.33 11.69 29.24
N LEU A 546 66.70 10.54 28.68
CA LEU A 546 68.02 10.34 28.05
C LEU A 546 68.14 11.04 26.70
N SER A 547 67.09 11.13 25.89
CA SER A 547 67.08 11.90 24.64
C SER A 547 67.14 13.40 24.91
N GLU A 548 66.39 13.90 25.90
CA GLU A 548 66.41 15.31 26.33
C GLU A 548 67.77 15.71 26.94
N THR A 549 68.44 14.81 27.67
CA THR A 549 69.78 15.07 28.23
C THR A 549 70.86 15.18 27.15
N VAL A 550 70.74 14.45 26.04
CA VAL A 550 71.67 14.55 24.89
C VAL A 550 71.49 15.86 24.12
N ILE A 551 70.35 16.54 24.26
CA ILE A 551 70.06 17.84 23.62
C ILE A 551 70.55 19.03 24.46
N LEU A 552 70.74 18.87 25.78
CA LEU A 552 71.14 19.95 26.71
C LEU A 552 72.66 20.24 26.78
N GLY A 553 73.48 19.60 25.93
CA GLY A 553 74.92 19.83 25.80
C GLY A 553 75.29 20.65 24.55
N GLY A 554 74.81 21.90 24.45
CA GLY A 554 75.11 22.81 23.34
C GLY A 554 74.54 24.21 23.59
N ALA A 555 75.33 25.25 23.32
CA ALA A 555 75.24 26.58 23.92
C ALA A 555 74.17 27.58 23.38
N GLN A 556 73.77 28.49 24.30
CA GLN A 556 73.36 29.90 24.18
C GLN A 556 71.99 30.33 23.58
N GLY A 557 71.19 31.06 24.40
CA GLY A 557 70.60 32.35 23.97
C GLY A 557 69.08 32.64 24.08
N HIS A 558 68.45 32.53 25.27
CA HIS A 558 67.44 33.45 25.89
C HIS A 558 66.20 34.05 25.12
N PRO A 559 65.17 34.60 25.80
CA PRO A 559 64.02 33.88 26.36
C PRO A 559 62.64 34.47 25.95
N GLY A 560 61.58 33.66 25.99
CA GLY A 560 60.20 34.15 25.83
C GLY A 560 59.19 33.07 26.20
N GLY A 561 58.70 33.11 27.44
CA GLY A 561 57.93 32.03 28.05
C GLY A 561 56.53 31.82 27.46
N THR A 562 55.97 30.63 27.69
CA THR A 562 54.99 30.46 28.76
C THR A 562 54.84 28.97 29.08
N MET A 563 54.70 28.76 30.39
CA MET A 563 54.70 27.55 31.17
C MET A 563 53.33 26.84 31.12
N MET A 564 53.36 25.52 31.34
CA MET A 564 52.33 24.69 32.01
C MET A 564 51.09 24.32 31.16
N LEU A 565 50.50 23.11 31.19
CA LEU A 565 50.69 21.85 31.92
C LEU A 565 49.69 20.82 31.31
N ALA A 566 50.04 19.54 31.29
CA ALA A 566 49.19 18.32 31.40
C ALA A 566 47.93 18.17 30.50
N GLY A 567 47.62 17.00 29.92
CA GLY A 567 48.08 15.65 30.19
C GLY A 567 47.44 14.67 29.19
N GLY A 568 47.99 13.46 29.17
CA GLY A 568 47.58 12.40 28.27
C GLY A 568 46.17 11.87 28.53
N GLY A 569 45.51 11.51 27.44
CA GLY A 569 44.33 10.67 27.40
C GLY A 569 44.09 10.31 25.94
N MET A 570 43.91 9.01 25.65
CA MET A 570 43.42 8.52 24.37
C MET A 570 42.31 9.47 23.88
N GLU A 571 42.52 10.12 22.74
CA GLU A 571 41.53 11.07 22.20
C GLU A 571 40.26 10.29 21.91
N LYS A 572 39.26 10.46 22.78
CA LYS A 572 37.92 9.94 22.50
C LYS A 572 37.40 10.61 21.22
N PRO A 573 36.73 9.87 20.33
CA PRO A 573 36.28 10.40 19.05
C PRO A 573 35.42 11.66 19.24
N MET A 574 35.65 12.66 18.41
CA MET A 574 34.94 13.93 18.42
C MET A 574 33.86 13.95 17.32
N LEU A 575 32.71 14.55 17.62
CA LEU A 575 31.66 14.90 16.67
C LEU A 575 31.30 16.37 16.85
N GLY A 576 31.63 17.20 15.86
CA GLY A 576 31.72 18.64 15.96
C GLY A 576 32.65 19.04 17.10
N ARG A 577 32.11 19.80 18.07
CA ARG A 577 32.85 20.19 19.28
C ARG A 577 32.71 19.20 20.44
N TYR A 578 31.92 18.14 20.29
CA TYR A 578 31.55 17.27 21.40
C TYR A 578 32.42 16.01 21.43
N GLN A 579 32.89 15.65 22.61
CA GLN A 579 33.62 14.42 22.84
C GLN A 579 32.64 13.27 23.05
N VAL A 580 32.69 12.22 22.23
CA VAL A 580 31.82 11.05 22.34
C VAL A 580 32.32 10.14 23.47
N GLU A 581 31.43 9.80 24.40
CA GLU A 581 31.76 8.94 25.55
C GLU A 581 31.33 7.48 25.34
N LYS A 582 30.10 7.26 24.88
CA LYS A 582 29.55 5.92 24.59
C LYS A 582 28.32 5.99 23.69
N GLU A 583 27.97 4.89 23.04
CA GLU A 583 26.68 4.74 22.36
C GLU A 583 25.55 4.56 23.39
N LEU A 584 24.43 5.28 23.21
CA LEU A 584 23.21 5.15 24.01
C LEU A 584 22.20 4.21 23.35
N GLY A 585 22.18 4.17 22.01
CA GLY A 585 21.37 3.22 21.26
C GLY A 585 21.36 3.48 19.75
N LYS A 586 20.93 2.47 18.99
CA LYS A 586 20.80 2.52 17.53
C LYS A 586 19.32 2.41 17.14
N GLY A 587 18.82 3.41 16.44
CA GLY A 587 17.45 3.47 15.93
C GLY A 587 17.39 3.23 14.41
N ALA A 588 16.16 3.25 13.87
CA ALA A 588 15.90 3.10 12.44
C ALA A 588 16.50 4.24 11.58
N MET A 589 16.71 5.41 12.17
CA MET A 589 17.14 6.63 11.48
C MET A 589 18.59 7.03 11.83
N GLY A 590 19.33 6.25 12.62
CA GLY A 590 20.69 6.64 13.04
C GLY A 590 21.12 6.11 14.41
N VAL A 591 22.30 6.54 14.85
CA VAL A 591 22.88 6.16 16.17
C VAL A 591 22.84 7.36 17.11
N VAL A 592 22.51 7.13 18.38
CA VAL A 592 22.53 8.15 19.44
C VAL A 592 23.68 7.87 20.39
N TYR A 593 24.54 8.86 20.59
CA TYR A 593 25.69 8.80 21.48
C TYR A 593 25.51 9.70 22.70
N LEU A 594 26.11 9.30 23.82
CA LEU A 594 26.38 10.19 24.95
C LEU A 594 27.65 10.96 24.62
N GLY A 595 27.59 12.29 24.72
CA GLY A 595 28.75 13.14 24.53
C GLY A 595 28.91 14.18 25.63
N LYS A 596 30.04 14.85 25.61
CA LYS A 596 30.37 15.95 26.52
C LYS A 596 30.93 17.14 25.75
N ASP A 597 30.42 18.32 26.01
CA ASP A 597 31.03 19.57 25.56
C ASP A 597 32.25 19.86 26.45
N PRO A 598 33.49 19.79 25.93
CA PRO A 598 34.69 19.97 26.72
C PRO A 598 34.89 21.43 27.17
N LYS A 599 34.27 22.41 26.49
CA LYS A 599 34.44 23.84 26.82
C LYS A 599 33.67 24.25 28.06
N ILE A 600 32.45 23.74 28.21
CA ILE A 600 31.55 24.09 29.33
C ILE A 600 31.24 22.90 30.25
N GLY A 601 31.79 21.72 29.97
CA GLY A 601 31.61 20.50 30.78
C GLY A 601 30.21 19.89 30.72
N ARG A 602 29.37 20.28 29.75
CA ARG A 602 27.96 19.87 29.64
C ARG A 602 27.83 18.48 29.01
N VAL A 603 27.00 17.62 29.59
CA VAL A 603 26.63 16.31 29.02
C VAL A 603 25.49 16.48 28.03
N VAL A 604 25.60 15.86 26.86
CA VAL A 604 24.65 15.97 25.74
C VAL A 604 24.36 14.60 25.13
N ALA A 605 23.23 14.47 24.45
CA ALA A 605 22.95 13.36 23.53
C ALA A 605 23.22 13.82 22.09
N ILE A 606 23.89 12.99 21.28
CA ILE A 606 24.27 13.32 19.90
C ILE A 606 23.66 12.26 18.98
N LYS A 607 22.69 12.64 18.17
CA LYS A 607 22.08 11.76 17.16
C LYS A 607 22.76 11.98 15.82
N THR A 608 23.24 10.91 15.18
CA THR A 608 23.93 10.96 13.89
C THR A 608 23.16 10.24 12.79
N MET A 609 23.28 10.75 11.56
CA MET A 609 22.66 10.19 10.35
C MET A 609 23.67 10.15 9.19
N ALA A 610 23.78 8.98 8.54
CA ALA A 610 24.66 8.78 7.39
C ALA A 610 23.92 9.01 6.07
N LEU A 611 23.52 10.26 5.81
CA LEU A 611 22.69 10.62 4.64
C LEU A 611 23.34 10.27 3.29
N SER A 612 24.68 10.25 3.23
CA SER A 612 25.47 9.90 2.04
C SER A 612 25.43 8.41 1.66
N GLN A 613 24.89 7.54 2.51
CA GLN A 613 24.72 6.11 2.18
C GLN A 613 23.37 5.82 1.48
N GLU A 614 22.39 6.73 1.62
CA GLU A 614 21.03 6.54 1.11
C GLU A 614 20.72 7.43 -0.11
N PHE A 615 21.44 8.54 -0.28
CA PHE A 615 21.21 9.52 -1.34
C PHE A 615 22.53 9.91 -2.04
N GLU A 616 22.49 10.12 -3.36
CA GLU A 616 23.64 10.52 -4.18
C GLU A 616 23.33 11.76 -5.03
N GLY A 617 24.36 12.52 -5.41
CA GLY A 617 24.23 13.67 -6.31
C GLY A 617 23.36 14.80 -5.76
N ASP A 618 22.53 15.40 -6.61
CA ASP A 618 21.67 16.55 -6.25
C ASP A 618 20.61 16.19 -5.19
N GLU A 619 20.19 14.92 -5.11
CA GLU A 619 19.21 14.42 -4.13
C GLU A 619 19.78 14.45 -2.69
N LEU A 620 21.09 14.18 -2.53
CA LEU A 620 21.78 14.28 -1.24
C LEU A 620 21.84 15.73 -0.74
N VAL A 621 22.06 16.69 -1.64
CA VAL A 621 22.16 18.11 -1.31
C VAL A 621 20.80 18.63 -0.81
N GLU A 622 19.71 18.31 -1.52
CA GLU A 622 18.35 18.73 -1.14
C GLU A 622 17.92 18.14 0.22
N VAL A 623 18.25 16.87 0.47
CA VAL A 623 17.94 16.17 1.72
C VAL A 623 18.72 16.77 2.90
N LYS A 624 20.01 17.08 2.71
CA LYS A 624 20.85 17.74 3.72
C LYS A 624 20.34 19.15 4.07
N GLU A 625 20.01 19.97 3.07
CA GLU A 625 19.46 21.31 3.32
C GLU A 625 18.15 21.26 4.11
N ARG A 626 17.29 20.28 3.80
CA ARG A 626 16.04 20.06 4.55
C ARG A 626 16.30 19.61 5.98
N PHE A 627 17.26 18.72 6.21
CA PHE A 627 17.67 18.26 7.54
C PHE A 627 18.06 19.41 8.45
N PHE A 628 18.98 20.27 7.99
CA PHE A 628 19.45 21.39 8.79
C PHE A 628 18.37 22.44 9.02
N ARG A 629 17.51 22.69 8.02
CA ARG A 629 16.38 23.62 8.19
C ARG A 629 15.36 23.12 9.22
N GLU A 630 15.14 21.82 9.30
CA GLU A 630 14.25 21.21 10.30
C GLU A 630 14.86 21.21 11.69
N ALA A 631 16.15 20.90 11.81
CA ALA A 631 16.89 21.03 13.07
C ALA A 631 16.91 22.48 13.58
N GLU A 632 17.10 23.47 12.70
CA GLU A 632 17.07 24.89 13.04
C GLU A 632 15.67 25.31 13.53
N THR A 633 14.63 24.86 12.85
CA THR A 633 13.24 25.18 13.22
C THR A 633 12.87 24.57 14.57
N ALA A 634 13.28 23.33 14.83
CA ALA A 634 13.07 22.66 16.11
C ALA A 634 13.95 23.27 17.24
N GLY A 635 15.16 23.75 16.94
CA GLY A 635 16.05 24.39 17.90
C GLY A 635 15.56 25.73 18.46
N ARG A 636 14.56 26.35 17.82
CA ARG A 636 13.90 27.56 18.34
C ARG A 636 12.90 27.27 19.46
N LEU A 637 12.49 26.01 19.63
CA LEU A 637 11.50 25.62 20.63
C LEU A 637 12.14 25.58 22.03
N THR A 638 11.60 26.36 22.95
CA THR A 638 12.01 26.34 24.36
C THR A 638 10.79 26.05 25.24
N HIS A 639 10.64 24.80 25.66
CA HIS A 639 9.52 24.36 26.50
C HIS A 639 9.97 23.25 27.45
N PRO A 640 9.51 23.22 28.72
CA PRO A 640 9.95 22.21 29.70
C PRO A 640 9.69 20.76 29.25
N ASN A 641 8.64 20.53 28.47
CA ASN A 641 8.26 19.22 27.93
C ASN A 641 8.71 18.97 26.47
N ILE A 642 9.64 19.77 25.94
CA ILE A 642 10.29 19.54 24.64
C ILE A 642 11.79 19.40 24.88
N VAL A 643 12.44 18.46 24.20
CA VAL A 643 13.90 18.31 24.26
C VAL A 643 14.57 19.54 23.64
N THR A 644 15.55 20.11 24.32
CA THR A 644 16.27 21.27 23.78
C THR A 644 17.37 20.81 22.84
N ILE A 645 17.38 21.34 21.61
CA ILE A 645 18.48 21.16 20.66
C ILE A 645 19.52 22.26 20.90
N TYR A 646 20.78 21.86 21.08
CA TYR A 646 21.88 22.78 21.36
C TYR A 646 22.69 23.13 20.11
N ASP A 647 22.83 22.19 19.19
CA ASP A 647 23.69 22.33 18.02
C ASP A 647 23.29 21.31 16.95
N ALA A 648 23.54 21.64 15.69
CA ALA A 648 23.40 20.74 14.56
C ALA A 648 24.48 21.04 13.53
N GLY A 649 25.10 20.00 12.96
CA GLY A 649 26.20 20.18 12.02
C GLY A 649 26.48 18.94 11.19
N GLU A 650 27.53 19.02 10.39
CA GLU A 650 28.02 17.92 9.57
C GLU A 650 29.52 17.71 9.84
N GLU A 651 29.92 16.45 10.02
CA GLU A 651 31.34 16.10 10.12
C GLU A 651 31.57 14.70 9.53
N HIS A 652 32.62 14.53 8.71
CA HIS A 652 32.95 13.25 8.06
C HIS A 652 31.77 12.58 7.34
N ASP A 653 30.97 13.35 6.59
CA ASP A 653 29.75 12.92 5.89
C ASP A 653 28.62 12.38 6.80
N LEU A 654 28.71 12.63 8.11
CA LEU A 654 27.65 12.36 9.09
C LEU A 654 26.99 13.68 9.51
N ALA A 655 25.68 13.78 9.29
CA ALA A 655 24.89 14.85 9.89
C ALA A 655 24.63 14.53 11.37
N TYR A 656 24.78 15.50 12.27
CA TYR A 656 24.56 15.31 13.70
C TYR A 656 23.66 16.39 14.30
N ILE A 657 22.91 16.01 15.34
CA ILE A 657 22.14 16.92 16.20
C ILE A 657 22.53 16.64 17.65
N ALA A 658 23.08 17.65 18.34
CA ALA A 658 23.37 17.61 19.75
C ALA A 658 22.20 18.22 20.54
N MET A 659 21.67 17.47 21.50
CA MET A 659 20.49 17.81 22.27
C MET A 659 20.66 17.50 23.76
N GLU A 660 19.72 17.98 24.57
CA GLU A 660 19.62 17.69 25.99
C GLU A 660 19.68 16.17 26.26
N PHE A 661 20.58 15.75 27.16
CA PHE A 661 20.64 14.36 27.59
C PHE A 661 19.55 14.08 28.63
N LEU A 662 18.66 13.13 28.31
CA LEU A 662 17.58 12.70 29.20
C LEU A 662 17.93 11.37 29.86
N LYS A 663 17.81 11.31 31.19
CA LYS A 663 18.10 10.12 32.00
C LYS A 663 16.97 9.09 32.00
N GLY A 664 15.76 9.49 31.61
CA GLY A 664 14.58 8.63 31.51
C GLY A 664 14.64 7.61 30.37
N ARG A 665 13.56 6.86 30.18
CA ARG A 665 13.36 5.93 29.05
C ARG A 665 12.16 6.40 28.23
N ASP A 666 12.08 5.97 26.97
CA ASP A 666 10.89 6.22 26.17
C ASP A 666 9.65 5.51 26.75
N LEU A 667 8.45 5.84 26.24
CA LEU A 667 7.20 5.29 26.76
C LEU A 667 6.86 3.88 26.23
N VAL A 668 7.64 3.30 25.31
CA VAL A 668 7.33 1.99 24.70
C VAL A 668 7.19 0.87 25.74
N PRO A 669 8.06 0.75 26.78
CA PRO A 669 7.89 -0.26 27.82
C PRO A 669 6.52 -0.18 28.52
N PHE A 670 5.93 1.02 28.62
CA PHE A 670 4.65 1.25 29.29
C PHE A 670 3.42 1.07 28.38
N THR A 671 3.61 0.49 27.19
CA THR A 671 2.53 0.15 26.25
C THR A 671 2.16 -1.33 26.27
N LYS A 672 2.89 -2.15 27.04
CA LYS A 672 2.59 -3.58 27.15
C LYS A 672 1.55 -3.82 28.25
N PRO A 673 0.58 -4.73 28.07
CA PRO A 673 -0.49 -4.97 29.06
C PRO A 673 -0.01 -5.25 30.49
N ASP A 674 1.17 -5.85 30.65
CA ASP A 674 1.83 -6.20 31.92
C ASP A 674 2.65 -5.07 32.55
N ALA A 675 2.85 -3.96 31.85
CA ALA A 675 3.72 -2.86 32.27
C ALA A 675 3.05 -1.46 32.15
N LEU A 676 1.71 -1.42 32.09
CA LEU A 676 0.96 -0.16 31.97
C LEU A 676 1.12 0.72 33.22
N LEU A 677 1.24 2.04 33.01
CA LEU A 677 1.24 3.02 34.09
C LEU A 677 -0.18 3.24 34.67
N PRO A 678 -0.29 3.73 35.92
CA PRO A 678 -1.55 4.20 36.47
C PRO A 678 -2.24 5.21 35.55
N VAL A 679 -3.57 5.09 35.40
CA VAL A 679 -4.37 5.94 34.50
C VAL A 679 -4.15 7.43 34.77
N THR A 680 -4.06 7.83 36.04
CA THR A 680 -3.80 9.23 36.43
C THR A 680 -2.44 9.73 35.95
N GLN A 681 -1.42 8.87 35.97
CA GLN A 681 -0.07 9.18 35.50
C GLN A 681 -0.04 9.28 33.97
N VAL A 682 -0.69 8.36 33.26
CA VAL A 682 -0.84 8.41 31.79
C VAL A 682 -1.50 9.73 31.38
N LEU A 683 -2.64 10.08 31.99
CA LEU A 683 -3.35 11.33 31.70
C LEU A 683 -2.49 12.57 32.01
N SER A 684 -1.73 12.57 33.11
CA SER A 684 -0.82 13.66 33.46
C SER A 684 0.28 13.86 32.41
N ILE A 685 0.89 12.76 31.94
CA ILE A 685 1.90 12.79 30.88
C ILE A 685 1.30 13.32 29.57
N ILE A 686 0.18 12.76 29.13
CA ILE A 686 -0.46 13.13 27.85
C ILE A 686 -0.95 14.58 27.87
N ALA A 687 -1.40 15.12 29.01
CA ALA A 687 -1.75 16.54 29.13
C ALA A 687 -0.53 17.45 28.92
N ARG A 688 0.61 17.13 29.52
CA ARG A 688 1.86 17.90 29.36
C ARG A 688 2.42 17.82 27.93
N VAL A 689 2.31 16.64 27.31
CA VAL A 689 2.67 16.45 25.89
C VAL A 689 1.73 17.24 24.98
N SER A 690 0.43 17.29 25.29
CA SER A 690 -0.54 18.09 24.54
C SER A 690 -0.19 19.58 24.59
N GLU A 691 0.25 20.11 25.74
CA GLU A 691 0.72 21.50 25.84
C GLU A 691 2.01 21.75 25.06
N ALA A 692 2.96 20.83 25.11
CA ALA A 692 4.18 20.90 24.30
C ALA A 692 3.86 20.99 22.80
N LEU A 693 2.94 20.15 22.33
CA LEU A 693 2.47 20.19 20.94
C LEU A 693 1.77 21.51 20.62
N GLY A 694 0.89 22.00 21.50
CA GLY A 694 0.24 23.30 21.33
C GLY A 694 1.26 24.45 21.19
N TYR A 695 2.27 24.49 22.06
CA TYR A 695 3.37 25.45 21.98
C TYR A 695 4.12 25.35 20.65
N ALA A 696 4.48 24.14 20.20
CA ALA A 696 5.17 23.94 18.93
C ALA A 696 4.31 24.39 17.73
N HIS A 697 3.01 24.07 17.73
CA HIS A 697 2.07 24.45 16.68
C HIS A 697 1.92 25.97 16.56
N GLN A 698 1.93 26.70 17.67
CA GLN A 698 1.93 28.18 17.68
C GLN A 698 3.20 28.77 17.03
N GLN A 699 4.32 28.04 17.06
CA GLN A 699 5.57 28.39 16.39
C GLN A 699 5.64 27.85 14.94
N ASN A 700 4.52 27.38 14.39
CA ASN A 700 4.42 26.75 13.07
C ASN A 700 5.27 25.47 12.90
N VAL A 701 5.55 24.77 14.01
CA VAL A 701 6.29 23.51 13.99
C VAL A 701 5.33 22.35 14.27
N VAL A 702 5.21 21.42 13.32
CA VAL A 702 4.40 20.19 13.44
C VAL A 702 5.33 19.00 13.57
N HIS A 703 5.07 18.08 14.49
CA HIS A 703 5.97 16.98 14.79
C HIS A 703 5.90 15.84 13.78
N ARG A 704 4.69 15.41 13.38
CA ARG A 704 4.38 14.38 12.36
C ARG A 704 4.72 12.93 12.68
N ASP A 705 5.35 12.64 13.81
CA ASP A 705 5.73 11.28 14.22
C ASP A 705 5.57 11.10 15.73
N ILE A 706 4.42 11.50 16.27
CA ILE A 706 4.13 11.29 17.70
C ILE A 706 3.80 9.83 17.96
N LYS A 707 4.59 9.21 18.84
CA LYS A 707 4.46 7.81 19.28
C LYS A 707 5.18 7.61 20.62
N PRO A 708 4.94 6.51 21.35
CA PRO A 708 5.60 6.23 22.63
C PRO A 708 7.14 6.31 22.58
N ALA A 709 7.76 5.91 21.45
CA ALA A 709 9.21 5.95 21.28
C ALA A 709 9.81 7.37 21.23
N ASN A 710 8.99 8.39 20.95
CA ASN A 710 9.43 9.79 20.84
C ASN A 710 8.99 10.64 22.05
N ILE A 711 8.59 9.98 23.14
CA ILE A 711 8.24 10.64 24.40
C ILE A 711 9.07 9.98 25.50
N MET A 712 10.00 10.74 26.06
CA MET A 712 10.87 10.31 27.15
C MET A 712 10.21 10.60 28.49
N TYR A 713 10.25 9.62 29.38
CA TYR A 713 9.72 9.72 30.74
C TYR A 713 10.75 9.28 31.77
N GLU A 714 10.98 10.15 32.76
CA GLU A 714 11.80 9.85 33.95
C GLU A 714 10.89 9.77 35.18
N PRO A 715 10.61 8.55 35.69
CA PRO A 715 9.70 8.36 36.81
C PRO A 715 10.13 9.05 38.11
N GLU A 716 11.45 9.12 38.39
CA GLU A 716 11.97 9.69 39.64
C GLU A 716 11.75 11.19 39.75
N SER A 717 11.89 11.91 38.63
CA SER A 717 11.67 13.36 38.56
C SER A 717 10.27 13.73 38.06
N ASP A 718 9.43 12.73 37.75
CA ASP A 718 8.17 12.85 37.01
C ASP A 718 8.28 13.80 35.80
N THR A 719 9.34 13.69 35.00
CA THR A 719 9.56 14.57 33.84
C THR A 719 9.24 13.84 32.53
N ALA A 720 8.36 14.42 31.72
CA ALA A 720 8.04 13.94 30.38
C ALA A 720 8.48 14.96 29.31
N LYS A 721 9.24 14.51 28.30
CA LYS A 721 9.72 15.38 27.21
C LYS A 721 9.54 14.71 25.86
N VAL A 722 9.08 15.50 24.88
CA VAL A 722 8.94 15.07 23.48
C VAL A 722 10.25 15.28 22.75
N THR A 723 10.69 14.27 21.99
CA THR A 723 11.95 14.25 21.24
C THR A 723 11.70 14.17 19.73
N ASP A 724 12.73 14.39 18.90
CA ASP A 724 12.65 14.20 17.44
C ASP A 724 11.64 15.10 16.69
N PHE A 725 11.44 16.33 17.16
CA PHE A 725 10.69 17.34 16.40
C PHE A 725 11.30 17.58 15.03
N GLY A 726 10.47 17.47 13.99
CA GLY A 726 10.79 18.01 12.67
C GLY A 726 11.65 17.13 11.77
N ILE A 727 12.37 16.11 12.23
CA ILE A 727 13.30 15.31 11.39
C ILE A 727 12.56 14.32 10.45
N ALA A 728 11.25 14.12 10.63
CA ALA A 728 10.45 13.11 9.93
C ALA A 728 10.03 13.49 8.49
N ARG A 729 10.15 14.75 8.06
CA ARG A 729 9.71 15.14 6.70
C ARG A 729 10.67 14.66 5.62
N ILE A 730 11.93 14.44 5.97
CA ILE A 730 12.95 13.94 5.04
C ILE A 730 12.59 12.52 4.57
N THR A 731 11.98 11.72 5.45
CA THR A 731 11.45 10.41 5.12
C THR A 731 10.10 10.46 4.39
N ASP A 732 9.28 11.49 4.61
CA ASP A 732 8.01 11.70 3.88
C ASP A 732 8.21 11.98 2.37
N SER A 733 9.35 12.57 1.98
CA SER A 733 9.73 12.75 0.57
C SER A 733 10.23 11.48 -0.11
N SER A 734 10.54 10.41 0.63
CA SER A 734 10.86 9.10 0.04
C SER A 734 9.65 8.37 -0.54
N LYS A 735 8.52 9.08 -0.73
CA LYS A 735 7.35 8.62 -1.50
C LYS A 735 7.66 8.27 -2.96
N THR A 736 8.89 8.44 -3.44
CA THR A 736 9.27 8.16 -4.83
C THR A 736 10.52 7.29 -4.90
N LYS A 737 10.33 5.96 -4.96
CA LYS A 737 11.13 4.99 -5.76
C LYS A 737 10.85 3.52 -5.34
N THR A 738 10.36 3.24 -4.13
CA THR A 738 10.16 1.84 -3.64
C THR A 738 8.79 1.52 -3.03
N GLY A 739 7.89 2.51 -2.86
CA GLY A 739 6.54 2.28 -2.34
C GLY A 739 6.46 1.78 -0.89
N MET A 740 7.59 1.76 -0.16
CA MET A 740 7.61 1.45 1.27
C MET A 740 7.45 2.74 2.07
N VAL A 741 6.37 2.82 2.83
CA VAL A 741 6.21 3.82 3.89
C VAL A 741 7.30 3.56 4.92
N LEU A 742 8.28 4.46 5.01
CA LEU A 742 9.36 4.39 5.99
C LEU A 742 8.79 4.76 7.38
N GLY A 743 8.09 3.83 8.02
CA GLY A 743 7.49 4.03 9.34
C GLY A 743 6.55 2.90 9.74
N THR A 744 6.24 2.81 11.03
CA THR A 744 5.12 1.99 11.53
C THR A 744 3.85 2.84 11.43
N PRO A 745 2.95 2.61 10.45
CA PRO A 745 1.83 3.52 10.20
C PRO A 745 0.78 3.54 11.32
N SER A 746 0.91 2.69 12.34
CA SER A 746 -0.03 2.55 13.46
C SER A 746 -0.39 3.85 14.18
N TYR A 747 0.47 4.88 14.15
CA TYR A 747 0.23 6.19 14.78
C TYR A 747 -0.05 7.32 13.80
N MET A 748 -0.01 7.07 12.48
CA MET A 748 -0.25 8.10 11.48
C MET A 748 -1.71 8.54 11.47
N SER A 749 -1.96 9.81 11.20
CA SER A 749 -3.32 10.31 11.03
C SER A 749 -3.91 9.95 9.65
N PRO A 750 -5.25 9.95 9.49
CA PRO A 750 -5.91 9.74 8.20
C PRO A 750 -5.38 10.65 7.09
N GLU A 751 -5.14 11.93 7.41
CA GLU A 751 -4.62 12.92 6.48
C GLU A 751 -3.15 12.68 6.10
N GLN A 752 -2.31 12.14 7.01
CA GLN A 752 -0.95 11.71 6.68
C GLN A 752 -0.96 10.54 5.69
N LEU A 753 -1.81 9.54 5.93
CA LEU A 753 -1.96 8.37 5.04
C LEU A 753 -2.50 8.78 3.66
N ALA A 754 -3.46 9.71 3.61
CA ALA A 754 -4.02 10.23 2.38
C ALA A 754 -3.07 11.21 1.64
N GLY A 755 -1.91 11.55 2.20
CA GLY A 755 -0.98 12.53 1.63
C GLY A 755 -1.55 13.96 1.56
N LYS A 756 -2.55 14.27 2.39
CA LYS A 756 -3.12 15.61 2.52
C LYS A 756 -2.18 16.50 3.35
N LYS A 757 -2.47 17.81 3.39
CA LYS A 757 -1.71 18.75 4.22
C LYS A 757 -1.76 18.33 5.69
N VAL A 758 -0.60 18.05 6.27
CA VAL A 758 -0.43 17.67 7.68
C VAL A 758 -0.31 18.93 8.53
N GLU A 759 -1.17 19.06 9.53
CA GLU A 759 -1.27 20.22 10.42
C GLU A 759 -1.20 19.77 11.88
N GLY A 760 -1.21 20.68 12.85
CA GLY A 760 -1.10 20.33 14.27
C GLY A 760 -2.14 19.33 14.77
N ARG A 761 -3.33 19.29 14.15
CA ARG A 761 -4.40 18.32 14.43
C ARG A 761 -4.02 16.87 14.11
N SER A 762 -3.01 16.65 13.26
CA SER A 762 -2.44 15.34 12.98
C SER A 762 -1.66 14.82 14.19
N ASP A 763 -0.85 15.67 14.83
CA ASP A 763 -0.09 15.29 16.03
C ASP A 763 -1.04 14.93 17.19
N LEU A 764 -2.18 15.61 17.31
CA LEU A 764 -3.18 15.32 18.34
C LEU A 764 -3.88 13.97 18.11
N PHE A 765 -4.08 13.56 16.86
CA PHE A 765 -4.58 12.22 16.53
C PHE A 765 -3.55 11.15 16.93
N SER A 766 -2.29 11.33 16.54
CA SER A 766 -1.19 10.42 16.90
C SER A 766 -0.98 10.32 18.42
N LEU A 767 -1.15 11.43 19.14
CA LEU A 767 -1.17 11.44 20.60
C LEU A 767 -2.39 10.70 21.17
N GLY A 768 -3.54 10.78 20.51
CA GLY A 768 -4.74 9.99 20.82
C GLY A 768 -4.51 8.48 20.69
N VAL A 769 -3.78 8.05 19.65
CA VAL A 769 -3.37 6.64 19.47
C VAL A 769 -2.45 6.21 20.61
N THR A 770 -1.48 7.05 20.95
CA THR A 770 -0.54 6.83 22.08
C THR A 770 -1.30 6.71 23.40
N LEU A 771 -2.24 7.61 23.68
CA LEU A 771 -3.11 7.57 24.86
C LEU A 771 -3.91 6.27 24.92
N TYR A 772 -4.56 5.87 23.81
CA TYR A 772 -5.34 4.64 23.74
C TYR A 772 -4.48 3.42 24.13
N GLN A 773 -3.30 3.31 23.52
CA GLN A 773 -2.41 2.17 23.74
C GLN A 773 -1.84 2.15 25.16
N MET A 774 -1.46 3.28 25.74
CA MET A 774 -0.95 3.34 27.12
C MET A 774 -2.01 3.01 28.18
N LEU A 775 -3.30 3.13 27.85
CA LEU A 775 -4.39 2.83 28.78
C LEU A 775 -4.78 1.33 28.78
N CYS A 776 -4.74 0.67 27.61
CA CYS A 776 -5.22 -0.71 27.46
C CYS A 776 -4.17 -1.72 26.99
N GLY A 777 -2.98 -1.27 26.58
CA GLY A 777 -1.88 -2.10 26.08
C GLY A 777 -2.05 -2.63 24.65
N SER A 778 -3.01 -2.09 23.89
CA SER A 778 -3.30 -2.50 22.52
C SER A 778 -3.52 -1.29 21.62
N LEU A 779 -3.09 -1.37 20.35
CA LEU A 779 -3.34 -0.30 19.38
C LEU A 779 -4.83 -0.21 19.00
N PRO A 780 -5.37 0.99 18.73
CA PRO A 780 -6.77 1.18 18.33
C PRO A 780 -7.08 0.61 16.94
N PHE A 781 -6.07 0.48 16.07
CA PHE A 781 -6.19 -0.07 14.73
C PHE A 781 -5.15 -1.16 14.53
N GLN A 782 -5.60 -2.32 14.03
CA GLN A 782 -4.76 -3.50 13.74
C GLN A 782 -5.25 -4.15 12.44
N GLY A 783 -4.35 -4.61 11.60
CA GLY A 783 -4.67 -5.33 10.36
C GLY A 783 -3.61 -6.38 10.04
N ASP A 784 -4.03 -7.44 9.35
CA ASP A 784 -3.21 -8.57 8.93
C ASP A 784 -2.26 -8.20 7.78
N SER A 785 -2.51 -7.07 7.12
CA SER A 785 -1.64 -6.46 6.11
C SER A 785 -1.50 -4.96 6.31
N MET A 786 -0.43 -4.40 5.75
CA MET A 786 -0.16 -2.95 5.80
C MET A 786 -1.30 -2.13 5.17
N ALA A 787 -1.85 -2.60 4.05
CA ALA A 787 -2.97 -1.96 3.37
C ALA A 787 -4.25 -1.97 4.22
N GLN A 788 -4.53 -3.09 4.91
CA GLN A 788 -5.68 -3.18 5.80
C GLN A 788 -5.53 -2.27 7.02
N LEU A 789 -4.33 -2.18 7.62
CA LEU A 789 -4.06 -1.24 8.70
C LEU A 789 -4.28 0.20 8.26
N MET A 790 -3.76 0.60 7.08
CA MET A 790 -3.97 1.93 6.52
C MET A 790 -5.45 2.22 6.26
N PHE A 791 -6.19 1.26 5.70
CA PHE A 791 -7.63 1.38 5.48
C PHE A 791 -8.39 1.62 6.80
N LYS A 792 -8.07 0.86 7.85
CA LYS A 792 -8.71 1.01 9.18
C LYS A 792 -8.40 2.35 9.82
N ILE A 793 -7.15 2.80 9.74
CA ILE A 793 -6.76 4.13 10.22
C ILE A 793 -7.52 5.22 9.44
N ALA A 794 -7.70 5.08 8.12
CA ALA A 794 -8.39 6.08 7.31
C ALA A 794 -9.93 6.07 7.51
N ASN A 795 -10.56 4.89 7.60
CA ASN A 795 -12.00 4.76 7.40
C ASN A 795 -12.77 4.15 8.59
N GLU A 796 -12.16 3.26 9.39
CA GLU A 796 -12.90 2.55 10.46
C GLU A 796 -12.80 3.28 11.79
N GLN A 797 -13.91 3.35 12.53
CA GLN A 797 -13.90 3.87 13.90
C GLN A 797 -13.12 2.93 14.82
N HIS A 798 -12.34 3.49 15.75
CA HIS A 798 -11.61 2.67 16.72
C HIS A 798 -12.60 2.00 17.69
N PRO A 799 -12.26 0.82 18.26
CA PRO A 799 -13.06 0.21 19.32
C PRO A 799 -13.18 1.14 20.53
N ASP A 800 -14.31 1.11 21.24
CA ASP A 800 -14.43 1.81 22.52
C ASP A 800 -13.47 1.20 23.52
N ILE A 801 -12.56 2.01 24.07
CA ILE A 801 -11.54 1.56 25.02
C ILE A 801 -12.14 0.91 26.28
N ARG A 802 -13.40 1.24 26.63
CA ARG A 802 -14.11 0.66 27.76
C ARG A 802 -14.55 -0.78 27.52
N THR A 803 -14.54 -1.26 26.27
CA THR A 803 -14.72 -2.69 25.97
C THR A 803 -13.51 -3.51 26.42
N LEU A 804 -12.30 -2.94 26.33
CA LEU A 804 -11.04 -3.57 26.75
C LEU A 804 -10.74 -3.34 28.23
N LYS A 805 -11.02 -2.13 28.75
CA LYS A 805 -10.92 -1.82 30.19
C LYS A 805 -12.21 -1.14 30.70
N PRO A 806 -13.21 -1.93 31.13
CA PRO A 806 -14.49 -1.42 31.65
C PRO A 806 -14.35 -0.48 32.86
N ALA A 807 -13.28 -0.62 33.64
CA ALA A 807 -12.98 0.22 34.80
C ALA A 807 -12.56 1.66 34.44
N LEU A 808 -12.31 1.97 33.17
CA LEU A 808 -11.96 3.33 32.75
C LEU A 808 -13.15 4.30 32.90
N PRO A 809 -12.95 5.50 33.47
CA PRO A 809 -13.99 6.51 33.56
C PRO A 809 -14.50 6.95 32.18
N ALA A 810 -15.77 7.33 32.10
CA ALA A 810 -16.39 7.82 30.88
C ALA A 810 -15.65 9.05 30.29
N CYS A 811 -15.09 9.92 31.13
CA CYS A 811 -14.34 11.08 30.65
C CYS A 811 -13.06 10.70 29.88
N VAL A 812 -12.41 9.57 30.22
CA VAL A 812 -11.22 9.08 29.52
C VAL A 812 -11.59 8.60 28.11
N ALA A 813 -12.70 7.86 27.99
CA ALA A 813 -13.23 7.44 26.70
C ALA A 813 -13.62 8.65 25.84
N ALA A 814 -14.28 9.66 26.42
CA ALA A 814 -14.67 10.86 25.69
C ALA A 814 -13.47 11.63 25.11
N VAL A 815 -12.40 11.80 25.90
CA VAL A 815 -11.15 12.43 25.42
C VAL A 815 -10.53 11.60 24.28
N THR A 816 -10.45 10.29 24.46
CA THR A 816 -9.85 9.38 23.48
C THR A 816 -10.63 9.38 22.16
N ASN A 817 -11.96 9.26 22.23
CA ASN A 817 -12.86 9.29 21.07
C ASN A 817 -12.73 10.58 20.27
N ARG A 818 -12.65 11.73 20.97
CA ARG A 818 -12.51 13.04 20.31
C ARG A 818 -11.13 13.20 19.67
N ALA A 819 -10.06 12.72 20.29
CA ALA A 819 -8.73 12.76 19.69
C ALA A 819 -8.62 11.89 18.42
N LEU A 820 -9.32 10.75 18.40
CA LEU A 820 -9.30 9.76 17.31
C LEU A 820 -10.42 9.92 16.27
N ALA A 821 -11.15 11.04 16.29
CA ALA A 821 -12.13 11.35 15.25
C ALA A 821 -11.44 11.41 13.87
N LYS A 822 -12.04 10.83 12.82
CA LYS A 822 -11.39 10.78 11.50
C LYS A 822 -11.32 12.14 10.82
N ASP A 823 -12.39 12.90 10.94
CA ASP A 823 -12.47 14.28 10.48
C ASP A 823 -11.66 15.21 11.42
N PRO A 824 -10.61 15.91 10.93
CA PRO A 824 -9.83 16.85 11.72
C PRO A 824 -10.64 17.99 12.35
N ASP A 825 -11.77 18.38 11.75
CA ASP A 825 -12.61 19.46 12.29
C ASP A 825 -13.40 19.01 13.54
N GLN A 826 -13.59 17.70 13.71
CA GLN A 826 -14.24 17.10 14.88
C GLN A 826 -13.28 16.82 16.04
N ARG A 827 -11.96 16.94 15.80
CA ARG A 827 -10.92 16.73 16.81
C ARG A 827 -10.76 17.93 17.74
N TYR A 828 -9.84 17.80 18.69
CA TYR A 828 -9.29 18.96 19.38
C TYR A 828 -8.56 19.86 18.37
N GLN A 829 -8.85 21.16 18.41
CA GLN A 829 -8.29 22.14 17.49
C GLN A 829 -6.91 22.65 17.93
N SER A 830 -6.57 22.47 19.22
CA SER A 830 -5.26 22.81 19.75
C SER A 830 -4.85 21.88 20.89
N GLY A 831 -3.54 21.83 21.15
CA GLY A 831 -2.97 21.08 22.26
C GLY A 831 -3.49 21.53 23.62
N GLU A 832 -3.71 22.84 23.81
CA GLU A 832 -4.27 23.41 25.04
C GLU A 832 -5.71 22.95 25.27
N GLN A 833 -6.50 22.79 24.21
CA GLN A 833 -7.86 22.29 24.30
C GLN A 833 -7.88 20.83 24.77
N MET A 834 -7.00 19.99 24.22
CA MET A 834 -6.85 18.59 24.61
C MET A 834 -6.34 18.48 26.06
N ALA A 835 -5.30 19.23 26.41
CA ALA A 835 -4.74 19.26 27.77
C ALA A 835 -5.78 19.69 28.82
N ARG A 836 -6.58 20.71 28.52
CA ARG A 836 -7.68 21.17 29.40
C ARG A 836 -8.72 20.08 29.62
N ALA A 837 -9.14 19.39 28.56
CA ALA A 837 -10.09 18.29 28.68
C ALA A 837 -9.56 17.13 29.54
N ILE A 838 -8.27 16.79 29.38
CA ILE A 838 -7.61 15.76 30.18
C ILE A 838 -7.52 16.19 31.66
N ARG A 839 -7.14 17.44 31.94
CA ARG A 839 -7.07 17.97 33.31
C ARG A 839 -8.43 18.01 34.01
N LEU A 840 -9.50 18.34 33.29
CA LEU A 840 -10.86 18.25 33.81
C LEU A 840 -11.21 16.80 34.18
N CYS A 841 -10.85 15.84 33.33
CA CYS A 841 -11.03 14.41 33.63
C CYS A 841 -10.22 13.99 34.87
N LEU A 842 -8.96 14.44 35.01
CA LEU A 842 -8.14 14.22 36.22
C LEU A 842 -8.78 14.81 37.49
N GLY A 843 -9.36 16.02 37.41
CA GLY A 843 -10.07 16.63 38.53
C GLY A 843 -11.28 15.81 38.99
N THR A 844 -12.04 15.25 38.05
CA THR A 844 -13.18 14.35 38.39
C THR A 844 -12.74 13.01 38.99
N LEU A 845 -11.57 12.50 38.61
CA LEU A 845 -10.96 11.32 39.22
C LEU A 845 -10.52 11.57 40.66
N ALA A 846 -10.02 12.77 40.95
CA ALA A 846 -9.61 13.17 42.30
C ALA A 846 -10.79 13.45 43.24
N ALA A 847 -11.95 13.84 42.70
CA ALA A 847 -13.15 14.21 43.48
C ALA A 847 -14.02 13.02 43.92
N LYS A 848 -13.72 11.77 43.49
CA LYS A 848 -14.43 10.56 43.96
C LYS A 848 -13.73 10.03 45.23
N PRO A 849 -14.37 10.04 46.42
CA PRO A 849 -13.81 9.35 47.58
C PRO A 849 -13.77 7.84 47.31
N ALA A 850 -12.72 7.17 47.78
CA ALA A 850 -12.61 5.72 47.75
C ALA A 850 -13.85 5.07 48.41
N PRO A 851 -14.39 3.96 47.88
CA PRO A 851 -15.46 3.24 48.56
C PRO A 851 -14.93 2.74 49.91
N VAL A 852 -15.61 3.12 50.99
CA VAL A 852 -15.42 2.52 52.30
C VAL A 852 -15.65 1.01 52.15
N ALA A 853 -14.62 0.22 52.45
CA ALA A 853 -14.76 -1.22 52.56
C ALA A 853 -15.73 -1.54 53.70
N THR A 854 -16.96 -1.92 53.38
CA THR A 854 -17.87 -2.55 54.33
C THR A 854 -17.42 -4.00 54.49
N GLY A 855 -16.84 -4.30 55.65
CA GLY A 855 -16.69 -5.67 56.13
C GLY A 855 -18.02 -6.25 56.62
N ALA A 856 -18.11 -7.57 56.51
CA ALA A 856 -19.23 -8.48 56.79
C ALA A 856 -20.26 -8.65 55.67
#